data_AF-A0A9E1GYM9-F1
#
_entry.id   AF-A0A9E1GYM9-F1
#
_cell.length_a   1.000
_cell.length_b   1.000
_cell.length_c   1.000
_cell.angle_alpha   90.00
_cell.angle_beta   90.00
_cell.angle_gamma   90.00
#
_symmetry.space_group_name_H-M   'P 1'
#
loop_
_entity.id
_entity.type
_entity.pdbx_description
1 polymer ?
#
loop_
_entity_poly.entity_id
_entity_poly.type
_entity_poly.pdbx_seq_one_letter_code
_entity_poly.pdbx_strand_id
1 'polypeptide(L)'
;MRRILCFGDSNTYGYAPDGQRYEADSIWPGIMGKLLGDRFEVIADGKNGRTIAFDDPYMEGCNGMLDIEASLEANAPLDLVVLMLGTNDLKKYFDATPAQIAQNLKTMCELIQQKTDAKILIASPMLLGDEIEFSPTLSLEFGRAQIDYSFDFAPQFSKVAQEVGAGFIDLAVVAVSSGADCLHLMPEEHQQIGAAMKDKVMEAFAEEIRAEEEEERRKAEEEEARRKAEEEARRKAEEEAARRKAEEEEARRKAEEEEARRKAEEEARQRAEEEARLKAEEEARRKAEEEEKLRLAAGEEARRKAEEEALQKALAEEKARREQEEIEEAARKKQEAILKEAAKEAEKETVFDPMNPNQEDLPVWQVGDVDLSAPVAQEEADNIVLSGEITASAAASEQEDDLASMLQEEQPSGLGGIEFATGGTLDSFDTSTGSSQTDFGGLTTLEFGTAASSEQKEKMIAGKVYRFDDELHEVIFRTRKLTDEFNQTRYDDVDGRERIIRDLFGSVGAKVCVEAPFRCDYGFNIHVGDNFYANYGCVVLDSAKVTIGDHVFLGPNVQIYTPCHPIYAPARNEGYEYAKEVTIGDDVWIGGNVTIVPGAHIGSNVVIGAGSVVTGDIPDGVVAAGNPCRIIRKITEQDKQNWLDKKEND
;
A
#
# COMPACT_ATOMS: atom_id res chain seq x y z
N MET A 1 -12.06 5.13 20.11
CA MET A 1 -11.85 6.58 20.07
C MET A 1 -11.10 6.94 21.33
N ARG A 2 -9.89 7.49 21.19
CA ARG A 2 -9.03 7.94 22.30
C ARG A 2 -9.38 9.36 22.69
N ARG A 3 -9.36 9.72 23.97
CA ARG A 3 -9.83 11.02 24.48
C ARG A 3 -8.65 11.83 25.03
N ILE A 4 -8.49 13.04 24.49
CA ILE A 4 -7.34 13.91 24.75
C ILE A 4 -7.81 15.19 25.45
N LEU A 5 -7.32 15.46 26.65
CA LEU A 5 -7.54 16.73 27.34
C LEU A 5 -6.38 17.69 27.06
N CYS A 6 -6.64 18.80 26.37
CA CYS A 6 -5.68 19.89 26.19
C CYS A 6 -5.91 20.92 27.30
N PHE A 7 -5.13 20.84 28.37
CA PHE A 7 -5.21 21.73 29.52
C PHE A 7 -4.19 22.87 29.39
N GLY A 8 -4.66 24.11 29.33
CA GLY A 8 -3.79 25.26 29.10
C GLY A 8 -4.40 26.62 29.40
N ASP A 9 -3.72 27.67 28.92
CA ASP A 9 -4.04 29.07 29.20
C ASP A 9 -4.94 29.73 28.13
N SER A 10 -4.81 31.05 27.94
CA SER A 10 -5.50 31.83 26.91
C SER A 10 -5.19 31.36 25.48
N ASN A 11 -4.00 30.82 25.21
CA ASN A 11 -3.63 30.27 23.90
C ASN A 11 -4.28 28.92 23.62
N THR A 12 -4.64 28.15 24.66
CA THR A 12 -5.51 26.96 24.53
C THR A 12 -6.99 27.36 24.51
N TYR A 13 -7.36 28.47 25.17
CA TYR A 13 -8.73 29.00 25.13
C TYR A 13 -9.10 29.53 23.75
N GLY A 14 -8.13 30.08 23.02
CA GLY A 14 -8.32 30.75 21.73
C GLY A 14 -8.49 32.25 21.85
N TYR A 15 -7.84 32.90 22.83
CA TYR A 15 -7.87 34.35 22.96
C TYR A 15 -7.08 35.01 21.83
N ALA A 16 -7.69 35.96 21.14
CA ALA A 16 -7.07 36.72 20.05
C ALA A 16 -6.52 38.07 20.56
N PRO A 17 -5.45 38.63 19.97
CA PRO A 17 -4.89 39.92 20.38
C PRO A 17 -5.84 41.13 20.30
N ASP A 18 -6.95 41.02 19.56
CA ASP A 18 -8.01 42.05 19.50
C ASP A 18 -9.04 41.96 20.65
N GLY A 19 -8.87 40.99 21.56
CA GLY A 19 -9.76 40.74 22.69
C GLY A 19 -10.96 39.83 22.38
N GLN A 20 -11.08 39.32 21.16
CA GLN A 20 -12.08 38.31 20.81
C GLN A 20 -11.59 36.88 21.14
N ARG A 21 -12.46 35.90 20.89
CA ARG A 21 -12.10 34.47 20.94
C ARG A 21 -12.27 33.87 19.55
N TYR A 22 -11.27 33.14 19.08
CA TYR A 22 -11.38 32.35 17.85
C TYR A 22 -12.42 31.22 18.00
N GLU A 23 -12.94 30.75 16.86
CA GLU A 23 -13.86 29.63 16.83
C GLU A 23 -13.20 28.33 17.31
N ALA A 24 -13.99 27.47 17.98
CA ALA A 24 -13.47 26.26 18.64
C ALA A 24 -12.82 25.25 17.67
N ASP A 25 -13.10 25.38 16.37
CA ASP A 25 -12.56 24.54 15.30
C ASP A 25 -11.30 25.14 14.62
N SER A 26 -10.95 26.38 14.99
CA SER A 26 -9.91 27.22 14.40
C SER A 26 -8.75 27.52 15.38
N ILE A 27 -8.89 27.08 16.63
CA ILE A 27 -7.84 27.05 17.66
C ILE A 27 -7.00 25.78 17.56
N TRP A 28 -5.77 25.80 18.09
CA TRP A 28 -4.82 24.67 17.96
C TRP A 28 -5.38 23.30 18.38
N PRO A 29 -6.19 23.13 19.46
CA PRO A 29 -6.76 21.83 19.81
C PRO A 29 -7.83 21.36 18.81
N GLY A 30 -8.65 22.29 18.29
CA GLY A 30 -9.68 21.99 17.29
C GLY A 30 -9.08 21.61 15.93
N ILE A 31 -7.99 22.29 15.55
CA ILE A 31 -7.18 21.94 14.38
C ILE A 31 -6.52 20.58 14.57
N MET A 32 -5.90 20.32 15.72
CA MET A 32 -5.33 19.00 16.05
C MET A 32 -6.39 17.90 15.95
N GLY A 33 -7.60 18.11 16.50
CA GLY A 33 -8.71 17.17 16.40
C GLY A 33 -9.13 16.88 14.96
N LYS A 34 -9.27 17.91 14.12
CA LYS A 34 -9.53 17.75 12.66
C LYS A 34 -8.45 16.94 11.95
N LEU A 35 -7.18 17.10 12.33
CA LEU A 35 -6.04 16.40 11.71
C LEU A 35 -5.84 14.96 12.22
N LEU A 36 -6.33 14.66 13.42
CA LEU A 36 -6.34 13.30 13.99
C LEU A 36 -7.54 12.46 13.51
N GLY A 37 -8.68 13.12 13.25
CA GLY A 37 -9.93 12.50 12.79
C GLY A 37 -10.60 11.59 13.82
N ASP A 38 -11.63 10.87 13.38
CA ASP A 38 -12.57 10.09 14.23
C ASP A 38 -11.95 9.00 15.13
N ARG A 39 -10.64 8.74 15.02
CA ARG A 39 -9.90 7.92 16.00
C ARG A 39 -9.74 8.62 17.35
N PHE A 40 -9.86 9.95 17.40
CA PHE A 40 -9.60 10.77 18.59
C PHE A 40 -10.71 11.80 18.87
N GLU A 41 -10.97 12.05 20.15
CA GLU A 41 -11.74 13.18 20.67
C GLU A 41 -10.76 14.16 21.34
N VAL A 42 -10.77 15.44 20.96
CA VAL A 42 -9.89 16.47 21.54
C VAL A 42 -10.73 17.50 22.28
N ILE A 43 -10.42 17.68 23.56
CA ILE A 43 -11.14 18.53 24.51
C ILE A 43 -10.26 19.75 24.82
N ALA A 44 -10.73 20.95 24.47
CA ALA A 44 -10.01 22.20 24.72
C ALA A 44 -10.37 22.80 26.10
N ASP A 45 -9.55 22.53 27.11
CA ASP A 45 -9.65 23.15 28.44
C ASP A 45 -8.63 24.28 28.54
N GLY A 46 -8.96 25.40 27.91
CA GLY A 46 -8.21 26.65 28.00
C GLY A 46 -8.87 27.64 28.94
N LYS A 47 -8.07 28.39 29.70
CA LYS A 47 -8.55 29.43 30.63
C LYS A 47 -7.62 30.62 30.63
N ASN A 48 -8.15 31.81 30.36
CA ASN A 48 -7.33 33.03 30.27
C ASN A 48 -6.58 33.28 31.58
N GLY A 49 -5.29 33.64 31.48
CA GLY A 49 -4.45 33.88 32.64
C GLY A 49 -4.05 32.65 33.47
N ARG A 50 -4.42 31.43 33.06
CA ARG A 50 -4.13 30.21 33.84
C ARG A 50 -2.62 30.02 34.04
N THR A 51 -2.23 29.91 35.30
CA THR A 51 -0.88 29.57 35.76
C THR A 51 -0.76 28.06 35.98
N ILE A 52 0.45 27.56 36.20
CA ILE A 52 0.65 26.20 36.71
C ILE A 52 0.23 26.14 38.18
N ALA A 53 0.78 26.99 39.06
CA ALA A 53 0.59 26.85 40.51
C ALA A 53 0.39 28.16 41.31
N PHE A 54 0.40 29.32 40.67
CA PHE A 54 0.30 30.62 41.36
C PHE A 54 -1.13 31.20 41.33
N ASP A 55 -1.61 31.67 42.48
CA ASP A 55 -2.84 32.45 42.55
C ASP A 55 -2.57 33.88 42.05
N ASP A 56 -3.14 34.27 40.91
CA ASP A 56 -2.96 35.62 40.36
C ASP A 56 -3.74 36.67 41.20
N PRO A 57 -3.07 37.68 41.77
CA PRO A 57 -3.70 38.67 42.64
C PRO A 57 -4.64 39.65 41.91
N TYR A 58 -4.69 39.61 40.58
CA TYR A 58 -5.59 40.40 39.74
C TYR A 58 -6.62 39.54 38.99
N MET A 59 -6.44 38.21 38.90
CA MET A 59 -7.37 37.28 38.26
C MET A 59 -7.66 36.05 39.13
N GLU A 60 -8.73 36.15 39.93
CA GLU A 60 -9.15 35.08 40.86
C GLU A 60 -9.35 33.72 40.17
N GLY A 61 -8.88 32.66 40.83
CA GLY A 61 -9.13 31.28 40.41
C GLY A 61 -8.34 30.79 39.19
N CYS A 62 -7.29 31.49 38.74
CA CYS A 62 -6.48 31.07 37.60
C CYS A 62 -5.40 30.00 37.90
N ASN A 63 -5.40 29.41 39.10
CA ASN A 63 -4.37 28.48 39.55
C ASN A 63 -4.60 27.05 39.01
N GLY A 64 -3.74 26.61 38.08
CA GLY A 64 -3.83 25.30 37.43
C GLY A 64 -3.83 24.11 38.39
N MET A 65 -3.04 24.16 39.47
CA MET A 65 -2.98 23.10 40.49
C MET A 65 -4.30 22.92 41.28
N LEU A 66 -5.16 23.94 41.31
CA LEU A 66 -6.49 23.85 41.93
C LEU A 66 -7.58 23.46 40.91
N ASP A 67 -7.41 23.82 39.64
CA ASP A 67 -8.31 23.50 38.53
C ASP A 67 -8.18 22.04 38.03
N ILE A 68 -6.96 21.50 37.97
CA ILE A 68 -6.64 20.30 37.18
C ILE A 68 -7.43 19.05 37.61
N GLU A 69 -7.63 18.83 38.92
CA GLU A 69 -8.33 17.63 39.41
C GLU A 69 -9.79 17.59 38.94
N ALA A 70 -10.52 18.70 39.08
CA ALA A 70 -11.89 18.81 38.56
C ALA A 70 -11.96 18.69 37.03
N SER A 71 -10.91 19.15 36.34
CA SER A 71 -10.79 19.09 34.88
C SER A 71 -10.54 17.67 34.37
N LEU A 72 -9.79 16.86 35.13
CA LEU A 72 -9.64 15.42 34.88
C LEU A 72 -10.94 14.66 35.17
N GLU A 73 -11.58 14.90 36.33
CA GLU A 73 -12.82 14.20 36.72
C GLU A 73 -13.97 14.48 35.76
N ALA A 74 -14.16 15.74 35.34
CA ALA A 74 -15.24 16.12 34.43
C ALA A 74 -15.09 15.53 33.02
N ASN A 75 -13.86 15.21 32.61
CA ASN A 75 -13.55 14.73 31.27
C ASN A 75 -13.13 13.25 31.23
N ALA A 76 -13.15 12.52 32.34
CA ALA A 76 -12.78 11.10 32.40
C ALA A 76 -13.74 10.19 31.58
N PRO A 77 -13.25 9.04 31.03
CA PRO A 77 -11.85 8.62 30.96
C PRO A 77 -11.07 9.41 29.90
N LEU A 78 -9.74 9.44 30.07
CA LEU A 78 -8.78 10.10 29.18
C LEU A 78 -7.66 9.13 28.84
N ASP A 79 -7.12 9.24 27.62
CA ASP A 79 -5.96 8.47 27.14
C ASP A 79 -4.68 9.32 27.14
N LEU A 80 -4.81 10.64 27.00
CA LEU A 80 -3.71 11.61 26.97
C LEU A 80 -4.14 12.95 27.59
N VAL A 81 -3.25 13.55 28.38
CA VAL A 81 -3.33 14.95 28.84
C VAL A 81 -2.20 15.74 28.19
N VAL A 82 -2.54 16.78 27.43
CA VAL A 82 -1.58 17.74 26.88
C VAL A 82 -1.55 18.98 27.78
N LEU A 83 -0.37 19.33 28.28
CA LEU A 83 -0.14 20.49 29.15
C LEU A 83 0.55 21.59 28.37
N MET A 84 -0.10 22.76 28.25
CA MET A 84 0.48 23.96 27.66
C MET A 84 0.23 25.15 28.60
N LEU A 85 1.14 25.32 29.56
CA LEU A 85 1.09 26.30 30.65
C LEU A 85 2.51 26.81 30.98
N GLY A 86 2.60 27.82 31.85
CA GLY A 86 3.86 28.39 32.34
C GLY A 86 4.04 29.86 31.99
N THR A 87 3.48 30.31 30.87
CA THR A 87 3.60 31.71 30.41
C THR A 87 3.11 32.69 31.47
N ASN A 88 1.94 32.45 32.07
CA ASN A 88 1.40 33.29 33.13
C ASN A 88 2.20 33.22 34.44
N ASP A 89 2.95 32.15 34.69
CA ASP A 89 3.79 32.02 35.88
C ASP A 89 5.05 32.92 35.81
N LEU A 90 5.44 33.40 34.62
CA LEU A 90 6.57 34.34 34.44
C LEU A 90 6.29 35.75 34.94
N LYS A 91 5.02 36.15 35.15
CA LYS A 91 4.63 37.55 35.37
C LYS A 91 5.44 38.21 36.49
N LYS A 92 5.84 39.46 36.25
CA LYS A 92 6.73 40.30 37.10
C LYS A 92 6.44 40.23 38.60
N TYR A 93 5.17 40.11 39.00
CA TYR A 93 4.75 40.12 40.39
C TYR A 93 4.79 38.76 41.10
N PHE A 94 5.06 37.66 40.39
CA PHE A 94 5.34 36.35 41.00
C PHE A 94 6.83 36.15 41.35
N ASP A 95 7.73 36.90 40.71
CA ASP A 95 9.20 36.82 40.87
C ASP A 95 9.75 35.37 40.73
N ALA A 96 9.12 34.58 39.86
CA ALA A 96 9.36 33.16 39.69
C ALA A 96 10.35 32.87 38.56
N THR A 97 11.37 32.06 38.83
CA THR A 97 12.34 31.61 37.83
C THR A 97 11.83 30.42 37.02
N PRO A 98 12.31 30.23 35.78
CA PRO A 98 12.01 29.05 34.95
C PRO A 98 12.17 27.70 35.67
N ALA A 99 13.18 27.54 36.53
CA ALA A 99 13.40 26.33 37.31
C ALA A 99 12.33 26.09 38.38
N GLN A 100 11.79 27.14 39.01
CA GLN A 100 10.68 27.02 39.96
C GLN A 100 9.36 26.68 39.23
N ILE A 101 9.14 27.29 38.06
CA ILE A 101 7.96 27.03 37.22
C ILE A 101 7.98 25.59 36.70
N ALA A 102 9.14 25.09 36.27
CA ALA A 102 9.32 23.68 35.90
C ALA A 102 9.14 22.72 37.09
N GLN A 103 9.59 23.08 38.30
CA GLN A 103 9.32 22.27 39.49
C GLN A 103 7.81 22.23 39.84
N ASN A 104 7.07 23.32 39.62
CA ASN A 104 5.60 23.32 39.73
C ASN A 104 4.97 22.42 38.67
N LEU A 105 5.45 22.47 37.41
CA LEU A 105 4.98 21.60 36.32
C LEU A 105 5.17 20.12 36.65
N LYS A 106 6.31 19.77 37.23
CA LYS A 106 6.59 18.39 37.68
C LYS A 106 5.54 17.92 38.69
N THR A 107 5.25 18.73 39.71
CA THR A 107 4.23 18.39 40.72
C THR A 107 2.81 18.33 40.13
N MET A 108 2.50 19.11 39.09
CA MET A 108 1.25 18.94 38.32
C MET A 108 1.22 17.60 37.57
N CYS A 109 2.31 17.19 36.93
CA CYS A 109 2.40 15.89 36.25
C CYS A 109 2.27 14.72 37.24
N GLU A 110 2.97 14.80 38.38
CA GLU A 110 2.88 13.83 39.47
C GLU A 110 1.45 13.73 40.04
N LEU A 111 0.70 14.85 40.10
CA LEU A 111 -0.72 14.86 40.50
C LEU A 111 -1.60 14.19 39.44
N ILE A 112 -1.41 14.48 38.15
CA ILE A 112 -2.17 13.85 37.05
C ILE A 112 -1.97 12.33 37.08
N GLN A 113 -0.72 11.86 37.23
CA GLN A 113 -0.37 10.43 37.33
C GLN A 113 -0.94 9.73 38.57
N GLN A 114 -1.33 10.48 39.62
CA GLN A 114 -2.05 9.94 40.79
C GLN A 114 -3.57 9.83 40.58
N LYS A 115 -4.11 10.43 39.50
CA LYS A 115 -5.55 10.54 39.23
C LYS A 115 -5.99 9.79 37.97
N THR A 116 -5.09 9.55 37.02
CA THR A 116 -5.39 8.87 35.76
C THR A 116 -4.18 8.12 35.20
N ASP A 117 -4.41 6.99 34.55
CA ASP A 117 -3.43 6.23 33.77
C ASP A 117 -3.14 6.86 32.39
N ALA A 118 -3.72 8.03 32.08
CA ALA A 118 -3.51 8.74 30.83
C ALA A 118 -2.03 9.11 30.63
N LYS A 119 -1.57 9.04 29.37
CA LYS A 119 -0.26 9.56 28.97
C LYS A 119 -0.21 11.08 29.20
N ILE A 120 0.98 11.65 29.33
CA ILE A 120 1.18 13.11 29.42
C ILE A 120 2.05 13.57 28.26
N LEU A 121 1.68 14.69 27.63
CA LEU A 121 2.50 15.44 26.67
C LEU A 121 2.69 16.86 27.21
N ILE A 122 3.93 17.22 27.52
CA ILE A 122 4.31 18.57 27.92
C ILE A 122 4.65 19.38 26.66
N ALA A 123 3.99 20.51 26.48
CA ALA A 123 4.34 21.51 25.49
C ALA A 123 4.94 22.74 26.18
N SER A 124 6.22 23.01 25.91
CA SER A 124 6.85 24.26 26.32
C SER A 124 6.21 25.42 25.56
N PRO A 125 5.80 26.52 26.23
CA PRO A 125 5.27 27.70 25.56
C PRO A 125 6.23 28.30 24.52
N MET A 126 5.68 29.09 23.61
CA MET A 126 6.48 29.93 22.70
C MET A 126 7.25 31.00 23.48
N LEU A 127 8.27 31.58 22.82
CA LEU A 127 8.96 32.78 23.32
C LEU A 127 8.01 33.98 23.39
N LEU A 128 8.20 34.82 24.40
CA LEU A 128 7.56 36.13 24.46
C LEU A 128 8.24 37.07 23.46
N GLY A 129 7.44 37.83 22.70
CA GLY A 129 7.97 38.75 21.69
C GLY A 129 8.80 39.89 22.31
N ASP A 130 9.88 40.29 21.63
CA ASP A 130 10.86 41.26 22.12
C ASP A 130 10.28 42.61 22.59
N GLU A 131 9.11 43.00 22.06
CA GLU A 131 8.43 44.26 22.39
C GLU A 131 7.33 44.14 23.47
N ILE A 132 7.22 43.01 24.20
CA ILE A 132 6.14 42.83 25.20
C ILE A 132 6.15 43.88 26.32
N GLU A 133 7.29 44.51 26.63
CA GLU A 133 7.37 45.61 27.58
C GLU A 133 6.73 46.92 27.07
N PHE A 134 6.42 47.02 25.78
CA PHE A 134 5.65 48.08 25.15
C PHE A 134 4.20 47.67 24.82
N SER A 135 3.84 46.40 25.07
CA SER A 135 2.49 45.87 24.83
C SER A 135 1.42 46.71 25.56
N PRO A 136 0.38 47.23 24.87
CA PRO A 136 -0.61 48.13 25.48
C PRO A 136 -1.39 47.52 26.65
N THR A 137 -1.45 46.19 26.72
CA THR A 137 -2.15 45.42 27.76
C THR A 137 -1.20 44.66 28.68
N LEU A 138 -0.10 44.10 28.15
CA LEU A 138 0.75 43.15 28.88
C LEU A 138 2.03 43.76 29.50
N SER A 139 2.37 45.02 29.18
CA SER A 139 3.58 45.70 29.69
C SER A 139 3.66 45.85 31.22
N LEU A 140 2.53 45.81 31.92
CA LEU A 140 2.49 45.79 33.39
C LEU A 140 2.81 44.40 33.97
N GLU A 141 2.51 43.34 33.23
CA GLU A 141 2.65 41.95 33.67
C GLU A 141 4.01 41.34 33.22
N PHE A 142 4.50 41.71 32.04
CA PHE A 142 5.70 41.15 31.41
C PHE A 142 6.71 42.23 30.99
N GLY A 143 7.99 41.88 30.87
CA GLY A 143 9.03 42.76 30.32
C GLY A 143 10.34 42.01 30.03
N ARG A 144 11.46 42.73 29.82
CA ARG A 144 12.72 42.12 29.35
C ARG A 144 13.15 40.83 30.07
N ALA A 145 13.17 40.83 31.40
CA ALA A 145 13.54 39.62 32.17
C ALA A 145 12.63 38.42 31.89
N GLN A 146 11.34 38.64 31.62
CA GLN A 146 10.39 37.59 31.24
C GLN A 146 10.61 37.08 29.81
N ILE A 147 11.03 37.96 28.88
CA ILE A 147 11.46 37.53 27.53
C ILE A 147 12.66 36.60 27.68
N ASP A 148 13.69 37.03 28.42
CA ASP A 148 14.92 36.27 28.62
C ASP A 148 14.63 34.92 29.34
N TYR A 149 13.74 34.90 30.35
CA TYR A 149 13.28 33.67 31.01
C TYR A 149 12.46 32.72 30.12
N SER A 150 11.84 33.20 29.03
CA SER A 150 11.07 32.33 28.12
C SER A 150 11.98 31.39 27.31
N PHE A 151 13.26 31.73 27.11
CA PHE A 151 14.25 30.84 26.47
C PHE A 151 14.63 29.63 27.33
N ASP A 152 14.59 29.78 28.66
CA ASP A 152 14.90 28.70 29.61
C ASP A 152 13.79 27.65 29.73
N PHE A 153 12.56 27.94 29.27
CA PHE A 153 11.43 27.03 29.43
C PHE A 153 11.62 25.69 28.73
N ALA A 154 12.04 25.66 27.46
CA ALA A 154 12.18 24.40 26.74
C ALA A 154 13.25 23.46 27.35
N PRO A 155 14.46 23.93 27.73
CA PRO A 155 15.43 23.13 28.49
C PRO A 155 14.88 22.59 29.82
N GLN A 156 14.20 23.42 30.63
CA GLN A 156 13.71 23.00 31.94
C GLN A 156 12.51 22.03 31.82
N PHE A 157 11.58 22.29 30.90
CA PHE A 157 10.39 21.47 30.69
C PHE A 157 10.74 20.13 30.02
N SER A 158 11.73 20.10 29.11
CA SER A 158 12.26 18.84 28.56
C SER A 158 12.87 17.95 29.66
N LYS A 159 13.51 18.54 30.68
CA LYS A 159 14.03 17.80 31.84
C LYS A 159 12.90 17.24 32.70
N VAL A 160 11.85 18.03 32.96
CA VAL A 160 10.65 17.56 33.68
C VAL A 160 10.00 16.39 32.93
N ALA A 161 9.83 16.50 31.61
CA ALA A 161 9.25 15.43 30.79
C ALA A 161 10.03 14.10 30.92
N GLN A 162 11.36 14.15 30.87
CA GLN A 162 12.23 13.00 31.09
C GLN A 162 12.11 12.44 32.52
N GLU A 163 12.01 13.30 33.54
CA GLU A 163 11.90 12.87 34.95
C GLU A 163 10.55 12.22 35.29
N VAL A 164 9.45 12.59 34.61
CA VAL A 164 8.10 12.02 34.86
C VAL A 164 7.66 10.99 33.80
N GLY A 165 8.45 10.76 32.75
CA GLY A 165 8.10 9.85 31.65
C GLY A 165 7.04 10.39 30.68
N ALA A 166 6.91 11.72 30.56
CA ALA A 166 6.00 12.37 29.62
C ALA A 166 6.63 12.55 28.23
N GLY A 167 5.80 12.64 27.20
CA GLY A 167 6.20 13.18 25.90
C GLY A 167 6.52 14.68 26.00
N PHE A 168 7.35 15.18 25.08
CA PHE A 168 7.75 16.59 25.04
C PHE A 168 7.65 17.19 23.63
N ILE A 169 7.24 18.46 23.58
CA ILE A 169 7.39 19.34 22.42
C ILE A 169 7.83 20.74 22.89
N ASP A 170 8.76 21.33 22.15
CA ASP A 170 9.09 22.75 22.26
C ASP A 170 8.29 23.53 21.20
N LEU A 171 7.49 24.52 21.61
CA LEU A 171 6.73 25.35 20.67
C LEU A 171 7.51 26.59 20.19
N ALA A 172 8.62 26.96 20.84
CA ALA A 172 9.47 28.07 20.40
C ALA A 172 10.11 27.82 19.03
N VAL A 173 10.28 26.56 18.64
CA VAL A 173 10.76 26.13 17.30
C VAL A 173 9.63 25.83 16.31
N VAL A 174 8.35 25.93 16.75
CA VAL A 174 7.16 25.63 15.93
C VAL A 174 6.44 26.91 15.50
N ALA A 175 6.35 27.90 16.40
CA ALA A 175 5.51 29.08 16.26
C ALA A 175 6.09 30.29 17.02
N VAL A 176 5.61 31.49 16.67
CA VAL A 176 6.00 32.77 17.31
C VAL A 176 4.79 33.45 17.94
N SER A 177 4.99 34.22 19.01
CA SER A 177 3.93 35.05 19.61
C SER A 177 3.59 36.25 18.71
N SER A 178 2.34 36.75 18.82
CA SER A 178 1.85 37.79 17.91
C SER A 178 2.67 39.08 17.94
N GLY A 179 2.85 39.71 16.78
CA GLY A 179 3.38 41.08 16.69
C GLY A 179 2.40 42.17 17.15
N ALA A 180 1.27 41.81 17.78
CA ALA A 180 0.23 42.73 18.25
C ALA A 180 0.25 42.90 19.78
N ASP A 181 0.48 41.82 20.52
CA ASP A 181 0.58 41.85 22.00
C ASP A 181 1.80 41.12 22.58
N CYS A 182 2.57 40.41 21.73
CA CYS A 182 3.76 39.63 22.07
C CYS A 182 3.52 38.39 22.95
N LEU A 183 2.28 37.88 23.04
CA LEU A 183 1.96 36.65 23.82
C LEU A 183 0.98 35.70 23.11
N HIS A 184 -0.08 36.21 22.48
CA HIS A 184 -1.14 35.36 21.92
C HIS A 184 -0.85 34.89 20.49
N LEU A 185 -1.66 33.95 19.99
CA LEU A 185 -1.53 33.32 18.68
C LEU A 185 -2.35 34.05 17.58
N MET A 186 -1.84 34.06 16.35
CA MET A 186 -2.64 34.35 15.14
C MET A 186 -3.17 33.02 14.53
N PRO A 187 -4.08 33.06 13.54
CA PRO A 187 -4.63 31.86 12.91
C PRO A 187 -3.58 30.96 12.26
N GLU A 188 -2.46 31.53 11.79
CA GLU A 188 -1.32 30.84 11.20
C GLU A 188 -0.58 29.98 12.24
N GLU A 189 -0.27 30.51 13.42
CA GLU A 189 0.43 29.74 14.46
C GLU A 189 -0.49 28.71 15.14
N HIS A 190 -1.80 28.99 15.23
CA HIS A 190 -2.78 27.96 15.61
C HIS A 190 -2.75 26.74 14.67
N GLN A 191 -2.49 26.93 13.37
CA GLN A 191 -2.31 25.83 12.42
C GLN A 191 -0.97 25.10 12.61
N GLN A 192 0.12 25.84 12.81
CA GLN A 192 1.45 25.26 13.05
C GLN A 192 1.48 24.37 14.30
N ILE A 193 0.98 24.90 15.43
CA ILE A 193 0.89 24.15 16.69
C ILE A 193 -0.08 22.97 16.56
N GLY A 194 -1.25 23.17 15.94
CA GLY A 194 -2.23 22.10 15.73
C GLY A 194 -1.68 20.91 14.92
N ALA A 195 -0.83 21.19 13.91
CA ALA A 195 -0.14 20.16 13.14
C ALA A 195 0.97 19.46 13.93
N ALA A 196 1.87 20.22 14.56
CA ALA A 196 2.99 19.65 15.32
C ALA A 196 2.53 18.83 16.55
N MET A 197 1.49 19.29 17.23
CA MET A 197 0.83 18.54 18.31
C MET A 197 0.20 17.24 17.80
N LYS A 198 -0.48 17.26 16.64
CA LYS A 198 -1.03 16.04 16.01
C LYS A 198 0.06 15.00 15.73
N ASP A 199 1.25 15.42 15.29
CA ASP A 199 2.36 14.48 15.07
C ASP A 199 2.88 13.88 16.39
N LYS A 200 2.99 14.68 17.45
CA LYS A 200 3.36 14.20 18.79
C LYS A 200 2.31 13.28 19.43
N VAL A 201 1.02 13.50 19.18
CA VAL A 201 -0.06 12.57 19.56
C VAL A 201 0.08 11.23 18.81
N MET A 202 0.35 11.27 17.51
CA MET A 202 0.53 10.06 16.70
C MET A 202 1.81 9.29 17.09
N GLU A 203 2.88 9.98 17.48
CA GLU A 203 4.08 9.40 18.07
C GLU A 203 3.77 8.73 19.41
N ALA A 204 3.04 9.41 20.30
CA ALA A 204 2.70 8.90 21.63
C ALA A 204 1.81 7.64 21.59
N PHE A 205 1.03 7.42 20.53
CA PHE A 205 0.21 6.22 20.32
C PHE A 205 0.71 5.30 19.19
N ALA A 206 1.96 5.46 18.75
CA ALA A 206 2.48 4.76 17.57
C ALA A 206 2.52 3.23 17.73
N GLU A 207 2.69 2.72 18.96
CA GLU A 207 2.72 1.28 19.22
C GLU A 207 1.31 0.69 19.26
N GLU A 208 0.36 1.32 19.96
CA GLU A 208 -1.02 0.82 20.02
C GLU A 208 -1.72 0.90 18.66
N ILE A 209 -1.48 1.96 17.88
CA ILE A 209 -2.05 2.10 16.52
C ILE A 209 -1.52 0.98 15.60
N ARG A 210 -0.22 0.66 15.66
CA ARG A 210 0.35 -0.47 14.88
C ARG A 210 -0.23 -1.81 15.33
N ALA A 211 -0.45 -2.01 16.62
CA ALA A 211 -1.05 -3.23 17.16
C ALA A 211 -2.53 -3.39 16.75
N GLU A 212 -3.29 -2.29 16.75
CA GLU A 212 -4.67 -2.23 16.22
C GLU A 212 -4.70 -2.56 14.72
N GLU A 213 -3.89 -1.88 13.92
CA GLU A 213 -3.80 -2.08 12.46
C GLU A 213 -3.29 -3.50 12.10
N GLU A 214 -2.43 -4.11 12.92
CA GLU A 214 -2.01 -5.50 12.76
C GLU A 214 -3.09 -6.51 13.19
N GLU A 215 -3.85 -6.25 14.25
CA GLU A 215 -4.96 -7.12 14.64
C GLU A 215 -6.12 -7.05 13.61
N GLU A 216 -6.43 -5.87 13.07
CA GLU A 216 -7.38 -5.73 11.97
C GLU A 216 -6.92 -6.47 10.71
N ARG A 217 -5.64 -6.34 10.35
CA ARG A 217 -5.04 -7.10 9.23
C ARG A 217 -5.16 -8.62 9.46
N ARG A 218 -4.82 -9.10 10.66
CA ARG A 218 -4.95 -10.53 11.03
C ARG A 218 -6.39 -11.02 10.95
N LYS A 219 -7.37 -10.23 11.40
CA LYS A 219 -8.81 -10.56 11.29
C LYS A 219 -9.26 -10.62 9.83
N ALA A 220 -8.81 -9.69 8.98
CA ALA A 220 -9.11 -9.69 7.56
C ALA A 220 -8.48 -10.89 6.82
N GLU A 221 -7.22 -11.23 7.14
CA GLU A 221 -6.54 -12.43 6.65
C GLU A 221 -7.28 -13.72 7.07
N GLU A 222 -7.73 -13.81 8.33
CA GLU A 222 -8.51 -14.95 8.86
C GLU A 222 -9.90 -15.07 8.20
N GLU A 223 -10.61 -13.95 7.99
CA GLU A 223 -11.90 -13.95 7.29
C GLU A 223 -11.76 -14.29 5.81
N GLU A 224 -10.71 -13.79 5.13
CA GLU A 224 -10.45 -14.17 3.73
C GLU A 224 -10.07 -15.66 3.62
N ALA A 225 -9.26 -16.18 4.55
CA ALA A 225 -8.94 -17.60 4.63
C ALA A 225 -10.19 -18.46 4.90
N ARG A 226 -11.07 -18.03 5.81
CA ARG A 226 -12.37 -18.67 6.07
C ARG A 226 -13.23 -18.70 4.81
N ARG A 227 -13.35 -17.58 4.09
CA ARG A 227 -14.12 -17.47 2.84
C ARG A 227 -13.57 -18.38 1.74
N LYS A 228 -12.24 -18.43 1.58
CA LYS A 228 -11.55 -19.35 0.64
C LYS A 228 -11.80 -20.81 0.99
N ALA A 229 -11.73 -21.18 2.27
CA ALA A 229 -12.00 -22.53 2.74
C ALA A 229 -13.47 -22.94 2.55
N GLU A 230 -14.41 -22.03 2.79
CA GLU A 230 -15.85 -22.24 2.54
C GLU A 230 -16.15 -22.41 1.05
N GLU A 231 -15.54 -21.61 0.18
CA GLU A 231 -15.67 -21.71 -1.27
C GLU A 231 -15.04 -23.02 -1.82
N GLU A 232 -13.87 -23.43 -1.33
CA GLU A 232 -13.27 -24.71 -1.70
C GLU A 232 -14.10 -25.90 -1.20
N ALA A 233 -14.65 -25.82 0.01
CA ALA A 233 -15.56 -26.83 0.55
C ALA A 233 -16.85 -26.93 -0.27
N ARG A 234 -17.43 -25.79 -0.69
CA ARG A 234 -18.59 -25.75 -1.58
C ARG A 234 -18.28 -26.38 -2.93
N ARG A 235 -17.14 -26.03 -3.55
CA ARG A 235 -16.68 -26.64 -4.82
C ARG A 235 -16.50 -28.15 -4.70
N LYS A 236 -15.90 -28.65 -3.62
CA LYS A 236 -15.76 -30.09 -3.36
C LYS A 236 -17.11 -30.79 -3.18
N ALA A 237 -18.07 -30.14 -2.51
CA ALA A 237 -19.41 -30.68 -2.34
C ALA A 237 -20.22 -30.67 -3.67
N GLU A 238 -20.06 -29.64 -4.49
CA GLU A 238 -20.62 -29.57 -5.86
C GLU A 238 -20.03 -30.66 -6.75
N GLU A 239 -18.71 -30.86 -6.71
CA GLU A 239 -17.98 -31.90 -7.44
C GLU A 239 -18.38 -33.32 -6.99
N GLU A 240 -18.49 -33.57 -5.68
CA GLU A 240 -18.96 -34.87 -5.17
C GLU A 240 -20.44 -35.11 -5.52
N ALA A 241 -21.30 -34.09 -5.44
CA ALA A 241 -22.69 -34.20 -5.84
C ALA A 241 -22.85 -34.46 -7.36
N ALA A 242 -22.00 -33.86 -8.19
CA ALA A 242 -21.94 -34.16 -9.62
C ALA A 242 -21.46 -35.59 -9.88
N ARG A 243 -20.43 -36.07 -9.16
CA ARG A 243 -19.93 -37.44 -9.28
C ARG A 243 -20.98 -38.47 -8.85
N ARG A 244 -21.67 -38.25 -7.74
CA ARG A 244 -22.78 -39.10 -7.26
C ARG A 244 -23.94 -39.15 -8.27
N LYS A 245 -24.29 -38.03 -8.90
CA LYS A 245 -25.30 -37.99 -9.98
C LYS A 245 -24.85 -38.77 -11.22
N ALA A 246 -23.58 -38.68 -11.60
CA ALA A 246 -23.03 -39.46 -12.71
C ALA A 246 -23.00 -40.96 -12.41
N GLU A 247 -22.61 -41.36 -11.19
CA GLU A 247 -22.68 -42.74 -10.70
C GLU A 247 -24.13 -43.27 -10.70
N GLU A 248 -25.10 -42.45 -10.27
CA GLU A 248 -26.54 -42.78 -10.25
C GLU A 248 -27.12 -42.88 -11.68
N GLU A 249 -26.74 -41.99 -12.60
CA GLU A 249 -27.16 -42.04 -14.00
C GLU A 249 -26.53 -43.23 -14.74
N GLU A 250 -25.25 -43.55 -14.51
CA GLU A 250 -24.60 -44.74 -15.06
C GLU A 250 -25.25 -46.03 -14.53
N ALA A 251 -25.58 -46.08 -13.23
CA ALA A 251 -26.33 -47.19 -12.65
C ALA A 251 -27.73 -47.31 -13.26
N ARG A 252 -28.45 -46.20 -13.47
CA ARG A 252 -29.77 -46.20 -14.12
C ARG A 252 -29.68 -46.69 -15.56
N ARG A 253 -28.71 -46.23 -16.35
CA ARG A 253 -28.49 -46.68 -17.73
C ARG A 253 -28.14 -48.17 -17.82
N LYS A 254 -27.35 -48.70 -16.88
CA LYS A 254 -27.09 -50.15 -16.78
C LYS A 254 -28.32 -50.96 -16.41
N ALA A 255 -29.20 -50.43 -15.55
CA ALA A 255 -30.47 -51.07 -15.22
C ALA A 255 -31.46 -51.04 -16.41
N GLU A 256 -31.55 -49.91 -17.12
CA GLU A 256 -32.31 -49.77 -18.37
C GLU A 256 -31.79 -50.75 -19.44
N GLU A 257 -30.47 -50.92 -19.56
CA GLU A 257 -29.83 -51.86 -20.49
C GLU A 257 -30.07 -53.34 -20.09
N GLU A 258 -29.99 -53.70 -18.81
CA GLU A 258 -30.34 -55.06 -18.36
C GLU A 258 -31.83 -55.36 -18.55
N GLU A 259 -32.73 -54.41 -18.28
CA GLU A 259 -34.16 -54.58 -18.52
C GLU A 259 -34.46 -54.72 -20.03
N ALA A 260 -33.83 -53.92 -20.88
CA ALA A 260 -33.92 -54.04 -22.33
C ALA A 260 -33.38 -55.39 -22.82
N ARG A 261 -32.24 -55.87 -22.28
CA ARG A 261 -31.68 -57.19 -22.62
C ARG A 261 -32.63 -58.31 -22.20
N ARG A 262 -33.23 -58.24 -21.00
CA ARG A 262 -34.23 -59.22 -20.53
C ARG A 262 -35.47 -59.26 -21.42
N LYS A 263 -36.00 -58.09 -21.81
CA LYS A 263 -37.13 -58.01 -22.75
C LYS A 263 -36.78 -58.60 -24.12
N ALA A 264 -35.60 -58.29 -24.65
CA ALA A 264 -35.13 -58.86 -25.91
C ALA A 264 -34.91 -60.39 -25.84
N GLU A 265 -34.41 -60.90 -24.71
CA GLU A 265 -34.25 -62.33 -24.44
C GLU A 265 -35.61 -63.04 -24.30
N GLU A 266 -36.58 -62.41 -23.64
CA GLU A 266 -37.95 -62.92 -23.51
C GLU A 266 -38.69 -62.90 -24.86
N GLU A 267 -38.62 -61.81 -25.63
CA GLU A 267 -39.16 -61.76 -26.99
C GLU A 267 -38.51 -62.79 -27.91
N ALA A 268 -37.18 -62.94 -27.87
CA ALA A 268 -36.48 -63.95 -28.66
C ALA A 268 -36.93 -65.37 -28.28
N ARG A 269 -37.15 -65.64 -26.99
CA ARG A 269 -37.69 -66.92 -26.52
C ARG A 269 -39.12 -67.15 -27.01
N GLN A 270 -40.01 -66.16 -26.89
CA GLN A 270 -41.40 -66.24 -27.36
C GLN A 270 -41.46 -66.49 -28.89
N ARG A 271 -40.64 -65.78 -29.67
CA ARG A 271 -40.53 -66.00 -31.13
C ARG A 271 -40.02 -67.40 -31.47
N ALA A 272 -39.01 -67.91 -30.75
CA ALA A 272 -38.49 -69.26 -30.94
C ALA A 272 -39.51 -70.35 -30.53
N GLU A 273 -40.30 -70.10 -29.47
CA GLU A 273 -41.35 -70.98 -28.97
C GLU A 273 -42.55 -71.04 -29.95
N GLU A 274 -42.89 -69.91 -30.60
CA GLU A 274 -43.85 -69.84 -31.69
C GLU A 274 -43.34 -70.48 -33.00
N GLU A 275 -42.09 -70.24 -33.39
CA GLU A 275 -41.48 -70.87 -34.57
C GLU A 275 -41.40 -72.40 -34.41
N ALA A 276 -41.10 -72.89 -33.20
CA ALA A 276 -41.15 -74.31 -32.86
C ALA A 276 -42.58 -74.87 -32.93
N ARG A 277 -43.59 -74.13 -32.44
CA ARG A 277 -45.01 -74.50 -32.55
C ARG A 277 -45.44 -74.67 -34.01
N LEU A 278 -45.12 -73.68 -34.86
CA LEU A 278 -45.45 -73.70 -36.29
C LEU A 278 -44.76 -74.86 -37.04
N LYS A 279 -43.49 -75.15 -36.74
CA LYS A 279 -42.76 -76.30 -37.31
C LYS A 279 -43.36 -77.64 -36.87
N ALA A 280 -43.79 -77.77 -35.61
CA ALA A 280 -44.45 -78.98 -35.12
C ALA A 280 -45.84 -79.18 -35.78
N GLU A 281 -46.59 -78.10 -36.00
CA GLU A 281 -47.88 -78.12 -36.69
C GLU A 281 -47.73 -78.49 -38.19
N GLU A 282 -46.71 -77.96 -38.87
CA GLU A 282 -46.39 -78.35 -40.24
C GLU A 282 -45.91 -79.81 -40.37
N GLU A 283 -45.07 -80.29 -39.44
CA GLU A 283 -44.65 -81.69 -39.42
C GLU A 283 -45.83 -82.65 -39.16
N ALA A 284 -46.77 -82.26 -38.29
CA ALA A 284 -48.01 -83.00 -38.05
C ALA A 284 -48.90 -83.04 -39.30
N ARG A 285 -49.11 -81.91 -39.99
CA ARG A 285 -49.86 -81.86 -41.25
C ARG A 285 -49.23 -82.77 -42.31
N ARG A 286 -47.91 -82.73 -42.48
CA ARG A 286 -47.20 -83.54 -43.48
C ARG A 286 -47.32 -85.05 -43.21
N LYS A 287 -47.34 -85.48 -41.95
CA LYS A 287 -47.57 -86.89 -41.59
C LYS A 287 -49.00 -87.35 -41.91
N ALA A 288 -50.00 -86.50 -41.71
CA ALA A 288 -51.38 -86.82 -42.07
C ALA A 288 -51.57 -86.99 -43.59
N GLU A 289 -50.97 -86.13 -44.41
CA GLU A 289 -50.99 -86.24 -45.88
C GLU A 289 -50.29 -87.52 -46.39
N GLU A 290 -49.25 -87.99 -45.69
CA GLU A 290 -48.51 -89.21 -46.02
C GLU A 290 -49.29 -90.49 -45.65
N GLU A 291 -49.99 -90.47 -44.51
CA GLU A 291 -50.89 -91.56 -44.09
C GLU A 291 -52.13 -91.68 -44.99
N GLU A 292 -52.70 -90.56 -45.45
CA GLU A 292 -53.83 -90.56 -46.40
C GLU A 292 -53.42 -91.14 -47.78
N LYS A 293 -52.22 -90.82 -48.27
CA LYS A 293 -51.68 -91.42 -49.51
C LYS A 293 -51.50 -92.93 -49.41
N LEU A 294 -50.98 -93.43 -48.29
CA LEU A 294 -50.84 -94.88 -48.04
C LEU A 294 -52.21 -95.58 -48.03
N ARG A 295 -53.23 -94.95 -47.43
CA ARG A 295 -54.60 -95.46 -47.39
C ARG A 295 -55.26 -95.51 -48.78
N LEU A 296 -54.99 -94.54 -49.66
CA LEU A 296 -55.46 -94.55 -51.04
C LEU A 296 -54.82 -95.67 -51.88
N ALA A 297 -53.50 -95.85 -51.77
CA ALA A 297 -52.77 -96.88 -52.52
C ALA A 297 -53.28 -98.31 -52.21
N ALA A 298 -53.60 -98.60 -50.94
CA ALA A 298 -54.18 -99.88 -50.53
C ALA A 298 -55.57 -100.16 -51.15
N GLY A 299 -56.32 -99.11 -51.52
CA GLY A 299 -57.63 -99.24 -52.17
C GLY A 299 -57.55 -99.71 -53.63
N GLU A 300 -56.52 -99.28 -54.38
CA GLU A 300 -56.39 -99.66 -55.80
C GLU A 300 -55.91 -101.10 -55.98
N GLU A 301 -54.99 -101.59 -55.14
CA GLU A 301 -54.52 -102.99 -55.24
C GLU A 301 -55.65 -103.99 -54.95
N ALA A 302 -56.52 -103.68 -53.99
CA ALA A 302 -57.69 -104.49 -53.67
C ALA A 302 -58.67 -104.58 -54.87
N ARG A 303 -58.89 -103.47 -55.58
CA ARG A 303 -59.80 -103.43 -56.75
C ARG A 303 -59.29 -104.29 -57.90
N ARG A 304 -57.97 -104.30 -58.15
CA ARG A 304 -57.36 -105.03 -59.26
C ARG A 304 -57.47 -106.56 -59.14
N LYS A 305 -57.49 -107.11 -57.92
CA LYS A 305 -57.68 -108.56 -57.68
C LYS A 305 -59.12 -109.02 -57.94
N ALA A 306 -60.12 -108.21 -57.62
CA ALA A 306 -61.53 -108.53 -57.86
C ALA A 306 -61.89 -108.58 -59.36
N GLU A 307 -61.22 -107.76 -60.17
CA GLU A 307 -61.45 -107.64 -61.62
C GLU A 307 -60.93 -108.87 -62.40
N GLU A 308 -59.82 -109.46 -61.93
CA GLU A 308 -59.17 -110.64 -62.54
C GLU A 308 -59.94 -111.95 -62.24
N GLU A 309 -60.51 -112.07 -61.03
CA GLU A 309 -61.33 -113.23 -60.63
C GLU A 309 -62.70 -113.27 -61.34
N ALA A 310 -63.29 -112.10 -61.63
CA ALA A 310 -64.52 -111.99 -62.40
C ALA A 310 -64.35 -112.49 -63.85
N LEU A 311 -63.19 -112.26 -64.46
CA LEU A 311 -62.93 -112.58 -65.87
C LEU A 311 -62.91 -114.10 -66.14
N GLN A 312 -62.38 -114.90 -65.20
CA GLN A 312 -62.35 -116.37 -65.36
C GLN A 312 -63.75 -116.99 -65.27
N LYS A 313 -64.68 -116.38 -64.51
CA LYS A 313 -66.03 -116.88 -64.36
C LYS A 313 -66.85 -116.77 -65.66
N ALA A 314 -66.72 -115.65 -66.37
CA ALA A 314 -67.43 -115.41 -67.64
C ALA A 314 -67.06 -116.43 -68.73
N LEU A 315 -65.78 -116.81 -68.82
CA LEU A 315 -65.29 -117.80 -69.79
C LEU A 315 -65.81 -119.23 -69.55
N ALA A 316 -66.28 -119.55 -68.35
CA ALA A 316 -66.92 -120.83 -68.05
C ALA A 316 -68.38 -120.86 -68.53
N GLU A 317 -69.11 -119.76 -68.40
CA GLU A 317 -70.53 -119.65 -68.77
C GLU A 317 -70.74 -119.58 -70.29
N GLU A 318 -69.85 -118.92 -71.05
CA GLU A 318 -69.95 -118.89 -72.52
C GLU A 318 -69.86 -120.30 -73.14
N LYS A 319 -69.01 -121.17 -72.58
CA LYS A 319 -68.82 -122.54 -73.08
C LYS A 319 -70.08 -123.39 -72.90
N ALA A 320 -70.76 -123.26 -71.77
CA ALA A 320 -72.01 -124.00 -71.49
C ALA A 320 -73.14 -123.60 -72.45
N ARG A 321 -73.19 -122.32 -72.88
CA ARG A 321 -74.29 -121.83 -73.74
C ARG A 321 -74.26 -122.43 -75.16
N ARG A 322 -73.07 -122.68 -75.73
CA ARG A 322 -72.94 -123.25 -77.09
C ARG A 322 -73.44 -124.69 -77.21
N GLU A 323 -73.24 -125.51 -76.17
CA GLU A 323 -73.76 -126.89 -76.13
C GLU A 323 -75.30 -126.95 -76.03
N GLN A 324 -75.95 -125.83 -75.70
CA GLN A 324 -77.39 -125.71 -75.58
C GLN A 324 -78.04 -125.17 -76.89
N GLU A 325 -77.36 -124.26 -77.60
CA GLU A 325 -77.82 -123.67 -78.87
C GLU A 325 -77.94 -124.71 -80.01
N GLU A 326 -77.09 -125.74 -80.08
CA GLU A 326 -77.19 -126.81 -81.09
C GLU A 326 -78.45 -127.69 -80.94
N ILE A 327 -79.02 -127.78 -79.74
CA ILE A 327 -80.18 -128.64 -79.45
C ILE A 327 -81.50 -128.00 -79.92
N GLU A 328 -81.60 -126.67 -79.87
CA GLU A 328 -82.81 -125.95 -80.32
C GLU A 328 -82.95 -125.87 -81.85
N GLU A 329 -81.84 -125.81 -82.61
CA GLU A 329 -81.91 -125.68 -84.07
C GLU A 329 -82.54 -126.92 -84.73
N ALA A 330 -82.31 -128.10 -84.15
CA ALA A 330 -82.92 -129.36 -84.58
C ALA A 330 -84.45 -129.39 -84.38
N ALA A 331 -84.98 -128.68 -83.38
CA ALA A 331 -86.42 -128.60 -83.14
C ALA A 331 -87.11 -127.64 -84.13
N ARG A 332 -86.51 -126.47 -84.40
CA ARG A 332 -87.14 -125.39 -85.20
C ARG A 332 -87.49 -125.83 -86.62
N LYS A 333 -86.60 -126.60 -87.26
CA LYS A 333 -86.79 -127.16 -88.62
C LYS A 333 -88.02 -128.09 -88.78
N LYS A 334 -88.65 -128.52 -87.67
CA LYS A 334 -89.85 -129.37 -87.69
C LYS A 334 -91.16 -128.59 -87.57
N GLN A 335 -91.11 -127.31 -87.19
CA GLN A 335 -92.28 -126.46 -86.94
C GLN A 335 -92.71 -125.65 -88.18
N GLU A 336 -91.74 -125.23 -89.01
CA GLU A 336 -92.00 -124.34 -90.16
C GLU A 336 -92.73 -125.03 -91.33
N ALA A 337 -92.77 -126.37 -91.36
CA ALA A 337 -93.33 -127.16 -92.45
C ALA A 337 -94.87 -127.26 -92.49
N ILE A 338 -95.60 -126.69 -91.52
CA ILE A 338 -97.05 -126.94 -91.32
C ILE A 338 -97.91 -125.66 -91.31
N LEU A 339 -97.33 -124.46 -91.11
CA LEU A 339 -98.09 -123.31 -90.61
C LEU A 339 -98.16 -122.06 -91.50
N LYS A 340 -97.77 -122.12 -92.78
CA LYS A 340 -97.86 -120.95 -93.70
C LYS A 340 -98.35 -121.22 -95.13
N GLU A 341 -99.06 -122.32 -95.36
CA GLU A 341 -99.91 -122.51 -96.55
C GLU A 341 -101.35 -121.98 -96.36
N ALA A 342 -101.72 -121.62 -95.12
CA ALA A 342 -103.05 -121.13 -94.76
C ALA A 342 -103.07 -119.63 -94.39
N ALA A 343 -104.17 -118.95 -94.74
CA ALA A 343 -104.50 -117.53 -94.47
C ALA A 343 -103.66 -116.45 -95.20
N LYS A 344 -104.15 -116.08 -96.40
CA LYS A 344 -104.18 -114.68 -96.85
C LYS A 344 -105.34 -113.94 -96.15
N GLU A 345 -105.44 -112.62 -96.36
CA GLU A 345 -106.46 -111.69 -95.83
C GLU A 345 -106.25 -111.45 -94.31
N ALA A 346 -106.20 -110.25 -93.71
CA ALA A 346 -106.73 -108.87 -93.90
C ALA A 346 -107.33 -108.48 -92.51
N GLU A 347 -107.44 -107.23 -92.03
CA GLU A 347 -106.79 -105.92 -92.26
C GLU A 347 -107.22 -104.99 -91.08
N LYS A 348 -106.34 -104.12 -90.51
CA LYS A 348 -106.68 -102.96 -89.62
C LYS A 348 -107.39 -103.27 -88.25
N GLU A 349 -107.59 -102.40 -87.25
CA GLU A 349 -107.07 -101.03 -86.91
C GLU A 349 -107.18 -100.68 -85.39
N THR A 350 -106.22 -99.89 -84.86
CA THR A 350 -106.35 -98.83 -83.81
C THR A 350 -106.79 -99.06 -82.32
N VAL A 351 -106.35 -98.09 -81.49
CA VAL A 351 -106.93 -97.50 -80.24
C VAL A 351 -106.46 -98.00 -78.85
N PHE A 352 -106.07 -96.99 -78.03
CA PHE A 352 -106.14 -96.83 -76.56
C PHE A 352 -104.88 -96.94 -75.67
N ASP A 353 -104.88 -96.07 -74.65
CA ASP A 353 -103.90 -95.78 -73.59
C ASP A 353 -104.69 -95.50 -72.29
N PRO A 354 -104.15 -95.79 -71.09
CA PRO A 354 -104.36 -94.83 -69.99
C PRO A 354 -103.27 -94.72 -68.90
N MET A 355 -103.02 -93.45 -68.49
CA MET A 355 -102.92 -92.95 -67.09
C MET A 355 -101.62 -93.15 -66.25
N ASN A 356 -101.22 -92.25 -65.33
CA ASN A 356 -101.57 -90.83 -65.01
C ASN A 356 -100.57 -90.26 -63.93
N PRO A 357 -100.61 -88.94 -63.61
CA PRO A 357 -99.81 -87.79 -64.10
C PRO A 357 -98.55 -87.54 -63.20
N ASN A 358 -98.00 -86.38 -62.78
CA ASN A 358 -98.19 -84.89 -62.83
C ASN A 358 -96.86 -84.27 -62.30
N GLN A 359 -96.36 -83.03 -62.48
CA GLN A 359 -96.36 -81.94 -63.47
C GLN A 359 -95.07 -81.11 -63.15
N GLU A 360 -94.22 -80.74 -64.11
CA GLU A 360 -94.20 -79.51 -64.94
C GLU A 360 -93.63 -78.21 -64.30
N ASP A 361 -92.74 -77.57 -65.07
CA ASP A 361 -92.41 -76.13 -65.20
C ASP A 361 -91.40 -75.34 -64.30
N LEU A 362 -90.91 -74.28 -64.97
CA LEU A 362 -89.86 -73.28 -64.65
C LEU A 362 -90.55 -71.91 -64.33
N PRO A 363 -89.91 -70.71 -64.34
CA PRO A 363 -88.50 -70.29 -64.16
C PRO A 363 -88.32 -69.14 -63.10
N VAL A 364 -87.09 -68.63 -62.96
CA VAL A 364 -86.65 -67.23 -62.63
C VAL A 364 -87.66 -66.21 -62.06
N TRP A 365 -87.35 -65.63 -60.89
CA TRP A 365 -87.48 -64.20 -60.45
C TRP A 365 -86.50 -64.01 -59.23
N GLN A 366 -85.83 -62.89 -58.88
CA GLN A 366 -86.08 -61.42 -58.90
C GLN A 366 -87.15 -60.94 -57.89
N VAL A 367 -87.17 -59.73 -57.29
CA VAL A 367 -86.20 -58.61 -57.09
C VAL A 367 -86.71 -57.73 -55.91
N GLY A 368 -85.90 -56.80 -55.39
CA GLY A 368 -86.33 -55.72 -54.48
C GLY A 368 -85.14 -55.04 -53.76
N ASP A 369 -84.48 -53.99 -54.26
CA ASP A 369 -84.90 -52.58 -54.54
C ASP A 369 -85.11 -51.78 -53.23
N VAL A 370 -84.57 -50.58 -52.96
CA VAL A 370 -83.87 -49.48 -53.71
C VAL A 370 -82.83 -48.84 -52.74
N ASP A 371 -81.54 -48.59 -53.07
CA ASP A 371 -80.89 -47.37 -53.68
C ASP A 371 -81.13 -46.02 -52.90
N LEU A 372 -80.24 -45.00 -52.76
CA LEU A 372 -79.19 -44.42 -53.62
C LEU A 372 -78.04 -43.69 -52.84
N SER A 373 -76.85 -43.56 -53.50
CA SER A 373 -75.72 -42.59 -53.28
C SER A 373 -74.93 -42.61 -51.94
N ALA A 374 -73.59 -42.65 -51.81
CA ALA A 374 -72.37 -42.30 -52.62
C ALA A 374 -71.97 -40.80 -52.63
N PRO A 375 -70.67 -40.37 -52.81
CA PRO A 375 -69.38 -41.08 -53.07
C PRO A 375 -68.35 -41.03 -51.87
N VAL A 376 -67.22 -41.79 -51.75
CA VAL A 376 -65.94 -41.97 -52.54
C VAL A 376 -65.00 -40.73 -52.41
N ALA A 377 -63.65 -40.76 -52.19
CA ALA A 377 -62.54 -41.70 -52.51
C ALA A 377 -61.40 -41.70 -51.42
N GLN A 378 -60.57 -42.76 -51.21
CA GLN A 378 -59.25 -43.14 -51.82
C GLN A 378 -58.02 -42.23 -51.47
N GLU A 379 -56.75 -42.67 -51.33
CA GLU A 379 -56.05 -43.99 -51.22
C GLU A 379 -54.55 -43.82 -50.79
N GLU A 380 -53.90 -44.93 -50.38
CA GLU A 380 -52.48 -45.41 -50.58
C GLU A 380 -51.23 -44.47 -50.61
N ALA A 381 -49.97 -44.89 -50.37
CA ALA A 381 -49.37 -46.04 -49.65
C ALA A 381 -47.81 -45.89 -49.51
N ASP A 382 -47.22 -46.68 -48.59
CA ASP A 382 -45.93 -47.40 -48.66
C ASP A 382 -44.52 -46.76 -48.89
N ASN A 383 -43.65 -46.97 -47.87
CA ASN A 383 -42.34 -47.67 -47.91
C ASN A 383 -40.95 -47.01 -48.23
N ILE A 384 -39.99 -47.23 -47.28
CA ILE A 384 -38.60 -47.81 -47.46
C ILE A 384 -37.48 -46.93 -48.13
N VAL A 385 -36.18 -46.87 -47.73
CA VAL A 385 -35.37 -47.31 -46.55
C VAL A 385 -33.93 -46.69 -46.55
N LEU A 386 -33.32 -46.53 -45.36
CA LEU A 386 -31.88 -46.42 -44.92
C LEU A 386 -30.70 -45.81 -45.74
N SER A 387 -29.70 -45.38 -44.95
CA SER A 387 -28.24 -45.18 -45.22
C SER A 387 -27.77 -43.88 -45.92
N GLY A 388 -26.57 -43.33 -45.63
CA GLY A 388 -25.60 -43.70 -44.58
C GLY A 388 -24.34 -42.79 -44.50
N GLU A 389 -23.81 -42.65 -43.27
CA GLU A 389 -22.44 -42.30 -42.81
C GLU A 389 -21.57 -41.12 -43.34
N ILE A 390 -21.19 -40.24 -42.40
CA ILE A 390 -19.82 -39.74 -42.05
C ILE A 390 -18.86 -39.25 -43.17
N THR A 391 -18.41 -37.97 -43.12
CA THR A 391 -16.97 -37.58 -42.91
C THR A 391 -16.66 -36.06 -42.99
N ALA A 392 -15.58 -35.70 -42.28
CA ALA A 392 -14.59 -34.62 -42.56
C ALA A 392 -15.00 -33.14 -42.68
N SER A 393 -14.39 -32.32 -41.81
CA SER A 393 -14.26 -30.86 -41.94
C SER A 393 -12.89 -30.49 -42.53
N ALA A 394 -12.87 -29.69 -43.61
CA ALA A 394 -11.71 -29.01 -44.19
C ALA A 394 -12.22 -27.94 -45.19
N ALA A 395 -11.54 -26.83 -45.52
CA ALA A 395 -10.41 -26.10 -44.92
C ALA A 395 -10.27 -24.74 -45.70
N ALA A 396 -9.14 -24.03 -45.54
CA ALA A 396 -8.67 -22.90 -46.36
C ALA A 396 -9.40 -21.54 -46.18
N SER A 397 -8.72 -20.38 -46.25
CA SER A 397 -7.25 -20.12 -46.29
C SER A 397 -6.95 -18.62 -46.05
N GLU A 398 -5.82 -18.35 -45.38
CA GLU A 398 -4.81 -17.27 -45.64
C GLU A 398 -5.30 -15.80 -45.74
N GLN A 399 -4.57 -14.79 -45.25
CA GLN A 399 -3.13 -14.56 -45.45
C GLN A 399 -2.54 -13.59 -44.38
N GLU A 400 -1.24 -13.69 -44.11
CA GLU A 400 -0.44 -12.73 -43.31
C GLU A 400 0.37 -11.79 -44.25
N ASP A 401 0.84 -10.61 -43.79
CA ASP A 401 2.29 -10.40 -43.52
C ASP A 401 2.74 -8.97 -43.07
N ASP A 402 3.88 -8.97 -42.36
CA ASP A 402 4.99 -7.99 -42.24
C ASP A 402 4.93 -6.65 -41.42
N LEU A 403 6.14 -6.14 -41.12
CA LEU A 403 6.56 -5.19 -40.07
C LEU A 403 7.09 -3.84 -40.59
N ALA A 404 6.87 -2.78 -39.80
CA ALA A 404 7.82 -1.68 -39.51
C ALA A 404 7.34 -0.96 -38.23
N SER A 405 8.08 -0.74 -37.13
CA SER A 405 9.45 -0.25 -36.92
C SER A 405 9.64 1.26 -37.22
N MET A 406 9.90 2.04 -36.16
CA MET A 406 10.93 3.09 -36.09
C MET A 406 11.01 3.67 -34.66
N LEU A 407 12.23 3.99 -34.24
CA LEU A 407 12.65 4.66 -33.00
C LEU A 407 13.85 5.56 -33.36
N GLN A 408 14.21 6.50 -32.46
CA GLN A 408 15.18 7.60 -32.72
C GLN A 408 14.55 8.69 -33.63
N GLU A 409 14.99 9.95 -33.64
CA GLU A 409 16.21 10.61 -33.13
C GLU A 409 15.85 11.65 -32.02
N GLU A 410 16.71 12.52 -31.44
CA GLU A 410 18.04 13.02 -31.82
C GLU A 410 18.86 13.50 -30.58
N GLN A 411 20.18 13.65 -30.73
CA GLN A 411 21.13 14.22 -29.77
C GLN A 411 22.15 15.10 -30.52
N PRO A 412 22.45 16.34 -30.08
CA PRO A 412 23.58 17.12 -30.58
C PRO A 412 24.86 16.86 -29.74
N SER A 413 26.01 16.69 -30.40
CA SER A 413 27.28 16.33 -29.74
C SER A 413 28.44 17.28 -30.05
N GLY A 414 29.35 17.45 -29.09
CA GLY A 414 30.67 18.08 -29.28
C GLY A 414 31.13 18.89 -28.04
N LEU A 415 32.44 19.02 -27.75
CA LEU A 415 33.61 18.37 -28.37
C LEU A 415 34.84 18.52 -27.44
N GLY A 416 35.67 17.46 -27.31
CA GLY A 416 36.93 17.46 -26.55
C GLY A 416 36.78 17.24 -25.03
N GLY A 417 37.62 16.46 -24.34
CA GLY A 417 38.73 15.61 -24.77
C GLY A 417 40.12 16.16 -24.44
N ILE A 418 40.74 15.60 -23.39
CA ILE A 418 42.19 15.58 -23.08
C ILE A 418 42.43 14.36 -22.17
N GLU A 419 43.42 13.54 -22.48
CA GLU A 419 43.96 12.53 -21.56
C GLU A 419 45.10 13.14 -20.74
N PHE A 420 45.35 12.64 -19.53
CA PHE A 420 46.72 12.54 -19.01
C PHE A 420 46.85 11.35 -18.05
N ALA A 421 47.93 10.59 -18.21
CA ALA A 421 48.21 9.40 -17.41
C ALA A 421 49.65 9.38 -16.88
N THR A 422 49.79 9.54 -15.57
CA THR A 422 50.93 9.14 -14.71
C THR A 422 50.39 9.06 -13.27
N GLY A 423 50.78 8.15 -12.39
CA GLY A 423 51.88 7.19 -12.46
C GLY A 423 52.92 7.52 -11.38
N GLY A 424 52.72 7.00 -10.15
CA GLY A 424 53.60 7.29 -9.02
C GLY A 424 53.26 6.48 -7.76
N THR A 425 53.98 5.37 -7.57
CA THR A 425 54.07 4.64 -6.29
C THR A 425 55.21 5.20 -5.45
N LEU A 426 55.05 5.30 -4.13
CA LEU A 426 56.17 5.34 -3.18
C LEU A 426 55.75 4.77 -1.81
N ASP A 427 56.73 4.58 -0.92
CA ASP A 427 56.78 3.43 -0.02
C ASP A 427 56.55 3.75 1.47
N SER A 428 56.40 2.67 2.22
CA SER A 428 56.34 2.52 3.67
C SER A 428 57.53 3.11 4.45
N PHE A 429 57.31 3.44 5.73
CA PHE A 429 58.31 3.30 6.80
C PHE A 429 57.63 3.09 8.18
N ASP A 430 58.42 2.72 9.19
CA ASP A 430 58.00 1.91 10.36
C ASP A 430 58.75 2.32 11.66
N THR A 431 58.28 1.87 12.83
CA THR A 431 58.90 1.91 14.19
C THR A 431 59.18 3.28 14.85
N SER A 432 59.24 3.46 16.19
CA SER A 432 58.76 2.70 17.38
C SER A 432 59.07 3.44 18.71
N THR A 433 58.52 2.97 19.85
CA THR A 433 58.85 3.28 21.27
C THR A 433 58.44 4.65 21.85
N GLY A 434 58.12 4.80 23.15
CA GLY A 434 57.87 3.77 24.19
C GLY A 434 57.97 4.28 25.64
N SER A 435 57.12 3.76 26.55
CA SER A 435 57.07 4.00 28.03
C SER A 435 56.60 5.39 28.50
N SER A 436 56.10 5.62 29.74
CA SER A 436 55.23 4.83 30.65
C SER A 436 54.87 5.68 31.90
N GLN A 437 53.78 5.34 32.61
CA GLN A 437 53.30 5.93 33.89
C GLN A 437 52.68 7.34 33.78
N THR A 438 51.64 7.72 34.52
CA THR A 438 50.72 6.98 35.43
C THR A 438 49.39 7.73 35.54
N ASP A 439 48.30 7.03 35.86
CA ASP A 439 46.97 7.62 36.02
C ASP A 439 46.88 8.70 37.12
N PHE A 440 46.17 9.78 36.79
CA PHE A 440 45.33 10.49 37.75
C PHE A 440 44.05 10.94 37.03
N GLY A 441 42.88 10.52 37.53
CA GLY A 441 41.63 10.62 36.78
C GLY A 441 41.11 12.04 36.60
N GLY A 442 41.38 12.65 35.45
CA GLY A 442 40.72 13.84 34.95
C GLY A 442 39.84 13.50 33.74
N LEU A 443 38.59 13.99 33.72
CA LEU A 443 37.68 13.81 32.59
C LEU A 443 37.99 14.86 31.50
N THR A 444 39.06 14.63 30.74
CA THR A 444 39.55 15.56 29.71
C THR A 444 39.43 14.96 28.32
N THR A 445 38.95 15.76 27.37
CA THR A 445 38.71 15.41 25.95
C THR A 445 37.66 14.33 25.73
N LEU A 446 36.46 14.76 25.31
CA LEU A 446 35.60 13.90 24.49
C LEU A 446 36.34 13.65 23.18
N GLU A 447 36.81 12.42 22.95
CA GLU A 447 37.34 12.05 21.63
C GLU A 447 36.26 12.24 20.58
N PHE A 448 36.62 12.87 19.45
CA PHE A 448 35.71 13.03 18.32
C PHE A 448 35.32 11.66 17.78
N GLY A 449 34.10 11.22 18.10
CA GLY A 449 33.53 9.98 17.57
C GLY A 449 33.59 9.99 16.05
N THR A 450 34.26 9.00 15.46
CA THR A 450 34.66 8.96 14.05
C THR A 450 33.50 8.61 13.11
N ALA A 451 32.50 9.49 13.06
CA ALA A 451 31.77 9.71 11.82
C ALA A 451 32.78 10.16 10.75
N ALA A 452 32.65 9.65 9.52
CA ALA A 452 33.49 10.10 8.42
C ALA A 452 33.15 11.55 8.08
N SER A 453 34.17 12.41 7.97
CA SER A 453 33.99 13.80 7.53
C SER A 453 33.30 13.84 6.16
N SER A 454 32.35 14.75 5.98
CA SER A 454 31.74 15.00 4.68
C SER A 454 32.78 15.51 3.68
N GLU A 455 32.57 15.17 2.41
CA GLU A 455 33.36 15.68 1.29
C GLU A 455 33.21 17.22 1.16
N GLN A 456 32.11 17.80 1.65
CA GLN A 456 31.89 19.26 1.65
C GLN A 456 32.73 19.96 2.72
N LYS A 457 32.77 19.42 3.95
CA LYS A 457 33.62 19.95 5.03
C LYS A 457 35.11 19.88 4.68
N GLU A 458 35.55 18.79 4.03
CA GLU A 458 36.92 18.71 3.49
C GLU A 458 37.19 19.74 2.38
N LYS A 459 36.22 19.99 1.49
CA LYS A 459 36.33 21.05 0.47
C LYS A 459 36.38 22.45 1.09
N MET A 460 35.51 22.71 2.08
CA MET A 460 35.40 23.98 2.79
C MET A 460 36.71 24.35 3.48
N ILE A 461 37.23 23.46 4.34
CA ILE A 461 38.50 23.66 5.06
C ILE A 461 39.67 23.82 4.07
N ALA A 462 39.65 23.12 2.93
CA ALA A 462 40.64 23.26 1.87
C ALA A 462 40.45 24.50 0.95
N GLY A 463 39.54 25.42 1.26
CA GLY A 463 39.27 26.63 0.47
C GLY A 463 38.72 26.37 -0.94
N LYS A 464 38.25 25.15 -1.21
CA LYS A 464 37.66 24.75 -2.50
C LYS A 464 36.22 25.20 -2.58
N VAL A 465 35.61 25.04 -3.76
CA VAL A 465 34.16 25.22 -3.92
C VAL A 465 33.44 24.06 -3.22
N TYR A 466 32.56 24.39 -2.28
CA TYR A 466 31.71 23.47 -1.53
C TYR A 466 30.24 23.90 -1.62
N ARG A 467 29.34 23.06 -1.10
CA ARG A 467 27.95 23.42 -0.79
C ARG A 467 27.66 23.07 0.67
N PHE A 468 26.73 23.82 1.27
CA PHE A 468 26.23 23.50 2.60
C PHE A 468 25.52 22.13 2.59
N ASP A 469 25.78 21.30 3.61
CA ASP A 469 25.18 19.98 3.81
C ASP A 469 24.82 19.74 5.29
N ASP A 470 24.26 18.57 5.60
CA ASP A 470 23.71 18.26 6.92
C ASP A 470 24.80 18.18 8.02
N GLU A 471 26.04 17.80 7.68
CA GLU A 471 27.15 17.80 8.65
C GLU A 471 27.57 19.24 8.98
N LEU A 472 27.72 20.09 7.95
CA LEU A 472 28.01 21.50 8.16
C LEU A 472 26.87 22.19 8.92
N HIS A 473 25.61 21.80 8.70
CA HIS A 473 24.48 22.26 9.49
C HIS A 473 24.61 21.87 10.98
N GLU A 474 24.90 20.60 11.26
CA GLU A 474 25.02 20.14 12.65
C GLU A 474 26.18 20.82 13.39
N VAL A 475 27.33 21.02 12.73
CA VAL A 475 28.45 21.71 13.37
C VAL A 475 28.10 23.18 13.65
N ILE A 476 27.54 23.92 12.68
CA ILE A 476 27.09 25.31 12.93
C ILE A 476 26.05 25.37 14.06
N PHE A 477 25.12 24.42 14.14
CA PHE A 477 24.13 24.38 15.22
C PHE A 477 24.78 24.20 16.61
N ARG A 478 25.78 23.30 16.72
CA ARG A 478 26.56 23.10 17.95
C ARG A 478 27.38 24.35 18.31
N THR A 479 28.05 24.97 17.35
CA THR A 479 28.85 26.19 17.55
C THR A 479 27.97 27.36 17.98
N ARG A 480 26.80 27.56 17.37
CA ARG A 480 25.84 28.60 17.76
C ARG A 480 25.43 28.46 19.23
N LYS A 481 25.07 27.26 19.66
CA LYS A 481 24.73 26.98 21.06
C LYS A 481 25.86 27.37 22.04
N LEU A 482 27.11 27.07 21.70
CA LEU A 482 28.28 27.49 22.51
C LEU A 482 28.48 29.01 22.50
N THR A 483 28.28 29.68 21.36
CA THR A 483 28.34 31.15 21.31
C THR A 483 27.18 31.80 22.09
N ASP A 484 26.00 31.19 22.13
CA ASP A 484 24.87 31.70 22.90
C ASP A 484 25.07 31.49 24.41
N GLU A 485 25.61 30.33 24.84
CA GLU A 485 26.07 30.12 26.23
C GLU A 485 27.12 31.17 26.62
N PHE A 486 28.14 31.39 25.76
CA PHE A 486 29.15 32.43 25.97
C PHE A 486 28.54 33.84 26.08
N ASN A 487 27.60 34.18 25.19
CA ASN A 487 26.98 35.50 25.14
C ASN A 487 26.07 35.79 26.33
N GLN A 488 25.57 34.75 27.00
CA GLN A 488 24.75 34.84 28.21
C GLN A 488 25.58 34.79 29.50
N THR A 489 26.90 34.56 29.43
CA THR A 489 27.78 34.58 30.62
C THR A 489 27.75 35.94 31.33
N ARG A 490 27.64 35.88 32.66
CA ARG A 490 27.67 37.07 33.52
C ARG A 490 29.01 37.79 33.39
N TYR A 491 29.01 39.10 33.62
CA TYR A 491 30.23 39.93 33.59
C TYR A 491 31.28 39.52 34.64
N ASP A 492 30.86 38.91 35.76
CA ASP A 492 31.74 38.40 36.81
C ASP A 492 32.25 36.96 36.58
N ASP A 493 31.77 36.25 35.55
CA ASP A 493 32.20 34.88 35.21
C ASP A 493 33.35 34.87 34.18
N VAL A 494 34.52 35.37 34.61
CA VAL A 494 35.73 35.43 33.76
C VAL A 494 36.25 34.03 33.43
N ASP A 495 36.27 33.12 34.41
CA ASP A 495 36.77 31.75 34.24
C ASP A 495 35.86 30.92 33.32
N GLY A 496 34.53 31.06 33.44
CA GLY A 496 33.56 30.42 32.56
C GLY A 496 33.64 30.93 31.12
N ARG A 497 33.84 32.26 30.94
CA ARG A 497 34.11 32.88 29.63
C ARG A 497 35.38 32.34 28.98
N GLU A 498 36.50 32.31 29.70
CA GLU A 498 37.75 31.78 29.17
C GLU A 498 37.63 30.29 28.80
N ARG A 499 36.98 29.48 29.65
CA ARG A 499 36.70 28.07 29.36
C ARG A 499 35.93 27.89 28.05
N ILE A 500 34.79 28.57 27.87
CA ILE A 500 33.97 28.41 26.67
C ILE A 500 34.73 28.85 25.41
N ILE A 501 35.54 29.92 25.47
CA ILE A 501 36.38 30.33 24.33
C ILE A 501 37.47 29.29 24.01
N ARG A 502 38.03 28.61 25.02
CA ARG A 502 38.99 27.51 24.83
C ARG A 502 38.36 26.22 24.29
N ASP A 503 37.09 25.96 24.62
CA ASP A 503 36.32 24.85 24.06
C ASP A 503 35.79 25.15 22.65
N LEU A 504 35.63 26.44 22.30
CA LEU A 504 35.10 26.92 21.01
C LEU A 504 36.17 27.08 19.91
N PHE A 505 37.36 27.59 20.25
CA PHE A 505 38.42 27.92 19.28
C PHE A 505 39.37 26.74 19.03
N GLY A 506 39.82 26.59 17.78
CA GLY A 506 40.75 25.54 17.36
C GLY A 506 42.12 25.57 18.05
N SER A 507 42.58 26.75 18.50
CA SER A 507 43.65 26.87 19.50
C SER A 507 43.70 28.25 20.15
N VAL A 508 44.07 28.32 21.43
CA VAL A 508 44.13 29.55 22.23
C VAL A 508 45.44 29.61 23.03
N GLY A 509 46.12 30.76 23.01
CA GLY A 509 47.33 31.02 23.81
C GLY A 509 47.12 31.05 25.33
N ALA A 510 48.15 31.44 26.08
CA ALA A 510 48.15 31.32 27.55
C ALA A 510 47.17 32.28 28.24
N LYS A 511 46.89 33.45 27.65
CA LYS A 511 45.87 34.41 28.08
C LYS A 511 45.00 34.81 26.90
N VAL A 512 43.70 34.82 27.15
CA VAL A 512 42.68 35.29 26.21
C VAL A 512 41.66 36.15 26.96
N CYS A 513 41.10 37.15 26.30
CA CYS A 513 39.93 37.86 26.79
C CYS A 513 39.05 38.25 25.60
N VAL A 514 37.86 37.67 25.55
CA VAL A 514 36.82 38.00 24.56
C VAL A 514 35.64 38.58 25.33
N GLU A 515 35.08 39.68 24.80
CA GLU A 515 33.94 40.36 25.40
C GLU A 515 32.64 40.03 24.66
N ALA A 516 31.64 39.57 25.41
CA ALA A 516 30.32 39.28 24.87
C ALA A 516 29.57 40.57 24.44
N PRO A 517 28.91 40.61 23.27
CA PRO A 517 28.64 39.47 22.40
C PRO A 517 29.77 39.16 21.40
N PHE A 518 30.00 37.87 21.17
CA PHE A 518 30.86 37.29 20.15
C PHE A 518 30.07 36.30 19.27
N ARG A 519 30.41 36.17 17.98
CA ARG A 519 29.82 35.15 17.08
C ARG A 519 30.85 34.57 16.10
N CYS A 520 30.70 33.30 15.77
CA CYS A 520 31.42 32.63 14.68
C CYS A 520 30.51 31.62 13.96
N ASP A 521 30.98 31.03 12.86
CA ASP A 521 30.24 29.98 12.15
C ASP A 521 30.56 28.60 12.73
N TYR A 522 31.86 28.30 12.91
CA TYR A 522 32.36 26.98 13.28
C TYR A 522 33.20 26.99 14.57
N GLY A 523 33.95 28.07 14.83
CA GLY A 523 34.87 28.20 15.97
C GLY A 523 36.19 27.44 15.81
N PHE A 524 36.13 26.18 15.38
CA PHE A 524 37.31 25.30 15.31
C PHE A 524 38.38 25.73 14.30
N ASN A 525 38.06 26.63 13.36
CA ASN A 525 39.02 27.20 12.40
C ASN A 525 39.70 28.48 12.94
N ILE A 526 39.31 28.97 14.13
CA ILE A 526 39.88 30.15 14.78
C ILE A 526 41.08 29.75 15.65
N HIS A 527 42.24 30.33 15.38
CA HIS A 527 43.48 30.11 16.10
C HIS A 527 44.04 31.44 16.59
N VAL A 528 44.22 31.59 17.91
CA VAL A 528 44.72 32.85 18.53
C VAL A 528 45.95 32.61 19.41
N GLY A 529 46.91 33.53 19.34
CA GLY A 529 48.13 33.56 20.16
C GLY A 529 47.91 33.95 21.63
N ASP A 530 49.01 34.24 22.32
CA ASP A 530 49.01 34.69 23.73
C ASP A 530 48.70 36.19 23.86
N ASN A 531 48.00 36.56 24.92
CA ASN A 531 47.52 37.92 25.22
C ASN A 531 46.58 38.47 24.12
N PHE A 532 45.74 37.61 23.53
CA PHE A 532 44.69 38.02 22.59
C PHE A 532 43.54 38.74 23.32
N TYR A 533 43.12 39.90 22.79
CA TYR A 533 41.97 40.66 23.29
C TYR A 533 40.98 40.98 22.16
N ALA A 534 39.69 40.67 22.38
CA ALA A 534 38.60 41.05 21.49
C ALA A 534 37.47 41.76 22.26
N ASN A 535 37.16 43.00 21.84
CA ASN A 535 36.13 43.84 22.45
C ASN A 535 34.72 43.55 21.86
N TYR A 536 33.69 44.16 22.45
CA TYR A 536 32.26 43.88 22.21
C TYR A 536 31.84 43.81 20.73
N GLY A 537 31.03 42.83 20.35
CA GLY A 537 30.39 42.75 19.03
C GLY A 537 31.27 42.17 17.92
N CYS A 538 32.36 41.48 18.27
CA CYS A 538 33.26 40.84 17.32
C CYS A 538 32.60 39.63 16.63
N VAL A 539 32.70 39.54 15.30
CA VAL A 539 32.19 38.40 14.51
C VAL A 539 33.30 37.83 13.62
N VAL A 540 33.51 36.52 13.69
CA VAL A 540 34.53 35.79 12.94
C VAL A 540 33.90 34.66 12.13
N LEU A 541 33.62 34.90 10.85
CA LEU A 541 33.05 33.91 9.94
C LEU A 541 34.17 33.01 9.41
N ASP A 542 34.32 31.82 9.99
CA ASP A 542 35.51 30.96 9.92
C ASP A 542 35.31 29.67 9.09
N SER A 543 34.67 29.78 7.93
CA SER A 543 34.59 28.68 6.95
C SER A 543 35.97 28.19 6.48
N ALA A 544 36.98 29.07 6.44
CA ALA A 544 38.39 28.70 6.36
C ALA A 544 39.16 29.21 7.57
N LYS A 545 40.42 28.78 7.69
CA LYS A 545 41.28 29.09 8.83
C LYS A 545 41.45 30.60 9.07
N VAL A 546 41.26 31.02 10.31
CA VAL A 546 41.60 32.35 10.81
C VAL A 546 42.77 32.20 11.78
N THR A 547 43.92 32.79 11.44
CA THR A 547 45.13 32.75 12.29
C THR A 547 45.44 34.14 12.83
N ILE A 548 45.54 34.28 14.14
CA ILE A 548 45.84 35.53 14.84
C ILE A 548 47.05 35.31 15.76
N GLY A 549 48.07 36.16 15.61
CA GLY A 549 49.34 36.09 16.36
C GLY A 549 49.26 36.51 17.83
N ASP A 550 50.42 36.69 18.43
CA ASP A 550 50.55 37.12 19.83
C ASP A 550 50.28 38.63 19.99
N HIS A 551 49.82 39.06 21.17
CA HIS A 551 49.59 40.47 21.53
C HIS A 551 48.63 41.25 20.59
N VAL A 552 47.62 40.58 20.02
CA VAL A 552 46.64 41.21 19.12
C VAL A 552 45.44 41.77 19.88
N PHE A 553 45.06 43.01 19.55
CA PHE A 553 43.94 43.75 20.15
C PHE A 553 42.89 44.13 19.10
N LEU A 554 41.67 43.59 19.23
CA LEU A 554 40.52 43.95 18.38
C LEU A 554 39.58 44.92 19.13
N GLY A 555 39.30 46.06 18.51
CA GLY A 555 38.29 47.01 18.98
C GLY A 555 36.85 46.52 18.81
N PRO A 556 35.85 47.29 19.28
CA PRO A 556 34.45 46.88 19.23
C PRO A 556 33.94 46.77 17.79
N ASN A 557 33.10 45.77 17.53
CA ASN A 557 32.50 45.49 16.22
C ASN A 557 33.52 45.24 15.10
N VAL A 558 34.69 44.65 15.41
CA VAL A 558 35.62 44.14 14.39
C VAL A 558 35.06 42.86 13.78
N GLN A 559 34.94 42.85 12.45
CA GLN A 559 34.38 41.75 11.68
C GLN A 559 35.46 41.09 10.82
N ILE A 560 35.62 39.77 10.91
CA ILE A 560 36.61 38.98 10.18
C ILE A 560 35.86 37.94 9.34
N TYR A 561 36.05 37.96 8.02
CA TYR A 561 35.32 37.09 7.11
C TYR A 561 36.25 36.22 6.27
N THR A 562 35.99 34.91 6.25
CA THR A 562 36.59 33.93 5.32
C THR A 562 35.66 33.38 4.22
N PRO A 563 34.31 33.30 4.35
CA PRO A 563 33.47 32.80 3.26
C PRO A 563 33.30 33.79 2.10
N CYS A 564 33.19 33.24 0.90
CA CYS A 564 32.82 33.93 -0.32
C CYS A 564 31.71 33.18 -1.06
N HIS A 565 30.78 33.91 -1.66
CA HIS A 565 29.88 33.35 -2.67
C HIS A 565 30.38 33.64 -4.10
N PRO A 566 30.05 32.80 -5.09
CA PRO A 566 30.19 33.12 -6.51
C PRO A 566 29.50 34.44 -6.87
N ILE A 567 30.17 35.27 -7.68
CA ILE A 567 29.57 36.51 -8.23
C ILE A 567 28.41 36.14 -9.18
N TYR A 568 28.59 35.10 -9.99
CA TYR A 568 27.58 34.56 -10.90
C TYR A 568 26.36 34.05 -10.13
N ALA A 569 25.21 34.69 -10.33
CA ALA A 569 24.05 34.50 -9.48
C ALA A 569 23.48 33.08 -9.46
N PRO A 570 23.34 32.34 -10.59
CA PRO A 570 22.83 30.96 -10.56
C PRO A 570 23.66 30.03 -9.64
N ALA A 571 24.99 30.04 -9.76
CA ALA A 571 25.85 29.23 -8.90
C ALA A 571 25.71 29.58 -7.41
N ARG A 572 25.58 30.87 -7.06
CA ARG A 572 25.28 31.27 -5.67
C ARG A 572 23.89 30.83 -5.22
N ASN A 573 22.88 30.91 -6.09
CA ASN A 573 21.51 30.48 -5.79
C ASN A 573 21.38 28.95 -5.63
N GLU A 574 22.30 28.18 -6.21
CA GLU A 574 22.45 26.73 -5.98
C GLU A 574 23.13 26.39 -4.63
N GLY A 575 23.52 27.41 -3.84
CA GLY A 575 24.14 27.24 -2.52
C GLY A 575 25.64 26.93 -2.59
N TYR A 576 26.33 27.29 -3.68
CA TYR A 576 27.79 27.17 -3.75
C TYR A 576 28.49 28.30 -3.00
N GLU A 577 29.55 27.92 -2.28
CA GLU A 577 30.46 28.79 -1.54
C GLU A 577 31.91 28.35 -1.77
N TYR A 578 32.85 29.22 -1.42
CA TYR A 578 34.27 28.89 -1.26
C TYR A 578 34.86 29.80 -0.19
N ALA A 579 35.87 29.34 0.53
CA ALA A 579 36.45 30.10 1.63
C ALA A 579 37.91 30.48 1.37
N LYS A 580 38.40 31.54 2.03
CA LYS A 580 39.81 31.96 2.00
C LYS A 580 40.28 32.30 3.40
N GLU A 581 41.44 31.78 3.77
CA GLU A 581 42.08 32.05 5.05
C GLU A 581 42.29 33.55 5.30
N VAL A 582 42.37 33.94 6.57
CA VAL A 582 42.76 35.28 7.00
C VAL A 582 43.86 35.14 8.06
N THR A 583 44.92 35.92 7.91
CA THR A 583 46.08 35.92 8.82
C THR A 583 46.31 37.31 9.38
N ILE A 584 46.49 37.39 10.70
CA ILE A 584 46.86 38.59 11.44
C ILE A 584 48.12 38.26 12.24
N GLY A 585 49.20 39.01 12.01
CA GLY A 585 50.46 38.87 12.72
C GLY A 585 50.41 39.36 14.17
N ASP A 586 51.58 39.39 14.79
CA ASP A 586 51.78 39.73 16.21
C ASP A 586 51.80 41.24 16.44
N ASP A 587 51.59 41.71 17.67
CA ASP A 587 51.59 43.14 18.04
C ASP A 587 50.59 44.01 17.22
N VAL A 588 49.50 43.43 16.69
CA VAL A 588 48.53 44.15 15.84
C VAL A 588 47.41 44.78 16.66
N TRP A 589 47.12 46.05 16.40
CA TRP A 589 45.93 46.74 16.92
C TRP A 589 44.94 47.07 15.80
N ILE A 590 43.70 46.59 15.95
CA ILE A 590 42.60 46.84 15.02
C ILE A 590 41.56 47.73 15.69
N GLY A 591 41.30 48.90 15.13
CA GLY A 591 40.28 49.84 15.62
C GLY A 591 38.85 49.30 15.48
N GLY A 592 37.90 49.93 16.18
CA GLY A 592 36.50 49.51 16.13
C GLY A 592 35.85 49.65 14.75
N ASN A 593 34.81 48.85 14.49
CA ASN A 593 34.05 48.83 13.23
C ASN A 593 34.92 48.57 11.97
N VAL A 594 36.03 47.85 12.11
CA VAL A 594 36.85 47.39 10.97
C VAL A 594 36.27 46.10 10.40
N THR A 595 36.32 45.94 9.08
CA THR A 595 36.01 44.69 8.37
C THR A 595 37.27 44.16 7.69
N ILE A 596 37.60 42.89 7.90
CA ILE A 596 38.66 42.15 7.20
C ILE A 596 37.98 41.15 6.27
N VAL A 597 38.29 41.22 4.96
CA VAL A 597 37.63 40.41 3.94
C VAL A 597 38.44 39.14 3.60
N PRO A 598 37.83 38.12 2.95
CA PRO A 598 38.47 36.83 2.71
C PRO A 598 39.77 36.89 1.90
N GLY A 599 40.84 36.30 2.45
CA GLY A 599 42.17 36.26 1.81
C GLY A 599 43.05 37.48 2.08
N ALA A 600 42.79 38.25 3.14
CA ALA A 600 43.65 39.35 3.56
C ALA A 600 44.68 38.91 4.61
N HIS A 601 45.94 39.35 4.43
CA HIS A 601 47.03 39.10 5.37
C HIS A 601 47.51 40.41 6.00
N ILE A 602 47.45 40.51 7.33
CA ILE A 602 47.97 41.66 8.08
C ILE A 602 49.27 41.23 8.75
N GLY A 603 50.37 41.92 8.44
CA GLY A 603 51.69 41.69 9.04
C GLY A 603 51.79 42.13 10.50
N SER A 604 52.93 41.84 11.13
CA SER A 604 53.14 42.11 12.57
C SER A 604 53.44 43.60 12.84
N ASN A 605 53.13 44.09 14.05
CA ASN A 605 53.26 45.49 14.46
C ASN A 605 52.52 46.44 13.49
N VAL A 606 51.22 46.22 13.33
CA VAL A 606 50.35 47.00 12.43
C VAL A 606 49.20 47.64 13.20
N VAL A 607 48.87 48.89 12.86
CA VAL A 607 47.69 49.59 13.38
C VAL A 607 46.69 49.82 12.26
N ILE A 608 45.50 49.22 12.37
CA ILE A 608 44.37 49.47 11.47
C ILE A 608 43.41 50.48 12.11
N GLY A 609 43.21 51.62 11.46
CA GLY A 609 42.28 52.65 11.95
C GLY A 609 40.82 52.19 11.94
N ALA A 610 40.01 52.73 12.86
CA ALA A 610 38.59 52.41 12.97
C ALA A 610 37.80 52.67 11.67
N GLY A 611 36.75 51.89 11.42
CA GLY A 611 35.90 52.02 10.23
C GLY A 611 36.53 51.57 8.91
N SER A 612 37.66 50.87 8.95
CA SER A 612 38.40 50.46 7.74
C SER A 612 37.88 49.16 7.13
N VAL A 613 38.04 48.98 5.82
CA VAL A 613 37.75 47.71 5.12
C VAL A 613 39.03 47.17 4.50
N VAL A 614 39.62 46.15 5.11
CA VAL A 614 40.90 45.55 4.69
C VAL A 614 40.64 44.55 3.56
N THR A 615 40.99 44.95 2.33
CA THR A 615 40.69 44.20 1.09
C THR A 615 41.87 43.41 0.51
N GLY A 616 42.85 43.07 1.34
CA GLY A 616 44.13 42.49 0.91
C GLY A 616 45.28 42.96 1.80
N ASP A 617 46.50 42.62 1.40
CA ASP A 617 47.63 42.53 2.33
C ASP A 617 48.14 43.89 2.86
N ILE A 618 48.46 43.91 4.15
CA ILE A 618 49.05 45.05 4.87
C ILE A 618 50.42 44.60 5.44
N PRO A 619 51.54 45.20 5.05
CA PRO A 619 52.88 44.79 5.48
C PRO A 619 53.21 45.28 6.90
N ASP A 620 54.20 44.63 7.53
CA ASP A 620 54.67 44.92 8.89
C ASP A 620 55.02 46.39 9.16
N GLY A 621 54.80 46.84 10.40
CA GLY A 621 55.31 48.13 10.89
C GLY A 621 54.61 49.36 10.30
N VAL A 622 53.31 49.28 9.98
CA VAL A 622 52.55 50.38 9.36
C VAL A 622 51.28 50.78 10.11
N VAL A 623 50.87 52.03 9.88
CA VAL A 623 49.52 52.52 10.19
C VAL A 623 48.74 52.58 8.87
N ALA A 624 47.60 51.90 8.80
CA ALA A 624 46.72 51.86 7.64
C ALA A 624 45.27 52.16 8.04
N ALA A 625 44.48 52.80 7.17
CA ALA A 625 43.05 52.96 7.40
C ALA A 625 42.25 53.21 6.11
N GLY A 626 40.92 53.26 6.23
CA GLY A 626 39.97 53.69 5.21
C GLY A 626 39.17 52.55 4.57
N ASN A 627 38.24 52.93 3.70
CA ASN A 627 37.45 51.99 2.90
C ASN A 627 37.61 52.33 1.41
N PRO A 628 38.33 51.50 0.61
CA PRO A 628 39.14 50.35 1.05
C PRO A 628 40.39 50.81 1.82
N CYS A 629 40.93 49.96 2.68
CA CYS A 629 42.04 50.28 3.58
C CYS A 629 43.34 50.54 2.80
N ARG A 630 44.08 51.57 3.19
CA ARG A 630 45.36 51.97 2.57
C ARG A 630 46.38 52.33 3.64
N ILE A 631 47.65 52.01 3.36
CA ILE A 631 48.79 52.40 4.19
C ILE A 631 48.87 53.93 4.22
N ILE A 632 48.83 54.52 5.41
CA ILE A 632 48.96 55.96 5.64
C ILE A 632 50.45 56.32 5.84
N ARG A 633 51.14 55.55 6.69
CA ARG A 633 52.56 55.76 7.03
C ARG A 633 53.16 54.52 7.69
N LYS A 634 54.48 54.52 7.88
CA LYS A 634 55.16 53.58 8.79
C LYS A 634 55.02 54.02 10.26
N ILE A 635 55.15 53.05 11.16
CA ILE A 635 55.45 53.25 12.58
C ILE A 635 56.95 53.54 12.72
N THR A 636 57.31 54.42 13.66
CA THR A 636 58.65 55.00 13.78
C THR A 636 59.06 55.24 15.23
N GLU A 637 60.35 55.50 15.48
CA GLU A 637 60.85 55.86 16.82
C GLU A 637 60.16 57.11 17.40
N GLN A 638 59.64 58.01 16.55
CA GLN A 638 58.85 59.16 16.99
C GLN A 638 57.54 58.73 17.67
N ASP A 639 56.92 57.62 17.24
CA ASP A 639 55.69 57.10 17.87
C ASP A 639 55.96 56.60 19.30
N LYS A 640 57.13 55.98 19.51
CA LYS A 640 57.63 55.58 20.82
C LYS A 640 57.97 56.79 21.70
N GLN A 641 58.62 57.83 21.15
CA GLN A 641 58.87 59.06 21.90
C GLN A 641 57.55 59.74 22.30
N ASN A 642 56.59 59.86 21.37
CA ASN A 642 55.25 60.41 21.65
C ASN A 642 54.49 59.65 22.76
N TRP A 643 54.81 58.37 23.00
CA TRP A 643 54.27 57.58 24.10
C TRP A 643 55.01 57.81 25.42
N LEU A 644 56.35 57.85 25.40
CA LEU A 644 57.16 58.19 26.59
C LEU A 644 56.82 59.59 27.09
N ASP A 645 56.73 60.57 26.19
CA ASP A 645 56.36 61.96 26.49
C ASP A 645 54.98 62.06 27.16
N LYS A 646 54.02 61.18 26.82
CA LYS A 646 52.73 61.10 27.52
C LYS A 646 52.88 60.46 28.90
N LYS A 647 53.53 59.29 28.96
CA LYS A 647 53.68 58.50 30.18
C LYS A 647 54.49 59.21 31.29
N GLU A 648 55.32 60.19 30.95
CA GLU A 648 56.02 61.04 31.93
C GLU A 648 55.22 62.28 32.38
N ASN A 649 54.03 62.52 31.81
CA ASN A 649 53.14 63.66 32.15
C ASN A 649 51.80 63.25 32.80
N ASP A 650 51.51 61.95 32.91
CA ASP A 650 50.37 61.36 33.66
C ASP A 650 50.84 60.75 35.00
#